data_AF-A0A1V9QQJ1-F1
#
_entry.id   AF-A0A1V9QQJ1-F1
#
_cell.length_a   1.000
_cell.length_b   1.000
_cell.length_c   1.000
_cell.angle_alpha   90.00
_cell.angle_beta   90.00
_cell.angle_gamma   90.00
#
_symmetry.space_group_name_H-M   'P 1'
#
loop_
_entity.id
_entity.type
_entity.pdbx_description
1 polymer ?
#
loop_
_entity_poly.entity_id
_entity_poly.type
_entity_poly.pdbx_seq_one_letter_code
_entity_poly.pdbx_strand_id
1 'polypeptide(L)'
;MKVKRKIFWGALITLGIVYGDIGTSPLYVMKALIMDAGGLNGLTEDYIIGCLSLVFWTLMLMTTIKYVLIALRADNHGEGGIFALYALVRNKKKWLILPALLGGAALLADGTLTPAVTVTSAIEGLKGISIGSQPWINTQLEVNLVTFVILLVLFLIQRFGTSFIGKAFGPLMLLWFSFLAIFGIVNLIHEPLVLRALSPHYGLMLLFSPANKVGIFILGSVFLATTGAEALYSDMGHVGKRSIYLTWPFVCGALVLNYFGQGAYLIKNLGNFKTTGDIFNPFYEMLPSSVYLFGVLISTIAAIIASQALITGSFTLVEEAVGLKLLPKMKVEHPSLSRGQIYIRTINWSLCICTLLVLAYFRTSERMEAAYGLAITITMLMTTILLSQYLKGKVNVVFNGIFLAVFLSVELIFLISSLTKFTHGGYVTLLITLLILLIMVIWYFGNKLRDYLSDEEEWVSLSDYKDVLQELSNDDRIPLYISNLVMLTKVDKRTYKVKRETLYSILDKSPKKAKVYWFVTVNTTNDPYTNYYTVDMMGTRNIVNLQLYLGFKMDHRVNLYLRQVVEDLIENDIIDEQPQKYTTMPGRKIGDFRFIIIQELLSPNTRVRGWQHLLISARIFIQNHSTNPIQWFGLEFSEVKVEKVPLLLKKRRIPAMEQRMILNPKDVKRSTKE
;
A
#
# COMPACT_ATOMS: atom_id res chain seq x y z
N MET A 1 25.50 28.84 -0.29
CA MET A 1 26.03 27.58 0.30
C MET A 1 24.94 26.64 0.85
N LYS A 2 23.97 27.13 1.66
CA LYS A 2 22.89 26.29 2.25
C LYS A 2 21.96 25.58 1.24
N VAL A 3 21.66 26.21 0.09
CA VAL A 3 20.79 25.64 -0.96
C VAL A 3 21.48 24.50 -1.71
N LYS A 4 22.75 24.66 -2.14
CA LYS A 4 23.54 23.60 -2.79
C LYS A 4 23.70 22.36 -1.90
N ARG A 5 23.89 22.56 -0.59
CA ARG A 5 23.98 21.47 0.39
C ARG A 5 22.66 20.72 0.53
N LYS A 6 21.51 21.41 0.57
CA LYS A 6 20.18 20.76 0.57
C LYS A 6 19.94 19.92 -0.71
N ILE A 7 20.37 20.41 -1.88
CA ILE A 7 20.20 19.71 -3.15
C ILE A 7 21.05 18.43 -3.19
N PHE A 8 22.31 18.50 -2.75
CA PHE A 8 23.20 17.32 -2.72
C PHE A 8 22.67 16.23 -1.79
N TRP A 9 22.25 16.58 -0.57
CA TRP A 9 21.64 15.61 0.35
C TRP A 9 20.31 15.06 -0.18
N GLY A 10 19.49 15.89 -0.83
CA GLY A 10 18.26 15.45 -1.49
C GLY A 10 18.52 14.43 -2.61
N ALA A 11 19.52 14.69 -3.47
CA ALA A 11 19.94 13.77 -4.52
C ALA A 11 20.44 12.43 -3.96
N LEU A 12 21.23 12.47 -2.89
CA LEU A 12 21.73 11.26 -2.24
C LEU A 12 20.59 10.42 -1.65
N ILE A 13 19.62 11.06 -1.00
CA ILE A 13 18.42 10.38 -0.49
C ILE A 13 17.60 9.78 -1.64
N THR A 14 17.47 10.49 -2.77
CA THR A 14 16.80 9.95 -3.97
C THR A 14 17.48 8.69 -4.50
N LEU A 15 18.82 8.63 -4.51
CA LEU A 15 19.55 7.43 -4.90
C LEU A 15 19.20 6.22 -4.01
N GLY A 16 19.06 6.45 -2.72
CA GLY A 16 18.76 5.39 -1.74
C GLY A 16 17.32 4.90 -1.76
N ILE A 17 16.35 5.81 -1.94
CA ILE A 17 14.92 5.49 -1.77
C ILE A 17 14.25 5.13 -3.10
N VAL A 18 14.59 5.80 -4.20
CA VAL A 18 13.76 5.76 -5.42
C VAL A 18 14.25 4.75 -6.44
N TYR A 19 15.58 4.59 -6.58
CA TYR A 19 16.15 3.78 -7.65
C TYR A 19 16.64 2.41 -7.22
N GLY A 20 16.35 1.98 -5.97
CA GLY A 20 16.76 0.66 -5.48
C GLY A 20 16.26 -0.45 -6.41
N ASP A 21 14.95 -0.48 -6.66
CA ASP A 21 14.29 -1.51 -7.46
C ASP A 21 14.85 -1.60 -8.88
N ILE A 22 14.74 -0.51 -9.66
CA ILE A 22 15.29 -0.45 -11.03
C ILE A 22 16.81 -0.67 -11.07
N GLY A 23 17.52 -0.28 -10.01
CA GLY A 23 18.97 -0.43 -9.87
C GLY A 23 19.45 -1.87 -9.74
N THR A 24 18.57 -2.79 -9.32
CA THR A 24 18.90 -4.22 -9.16
C THR A 24 18.58 -5.06 -10.39
N SER A 25 17.85 -4.50 -11.36
CA SER A 25 17.49 -5.18 -12.61
C SER A 25 18.64 -5.75 -13.44
N PRO A 26 19.88 -5.19 -13.43
CA PRO A 26 21.00 -5.81 -14.13
C PRO A 26 21.40 -7.19 -13.58
N LEU A 27 20.97 -7.56 -12.38
CA LEU A 27 21.26 -8.87 -11.77
C LEU A 27 20.51 -10.03 -12.43
N TYR A 28 19.38 -9.76 -13.08
CA TYR A 28 18.48 -10.79 -13.62
C TYR A 28 18.08 -10.62 -15.09
N VAL A 29 18.04 -9.40 -15.63
CA VAL A 29 17.53 -9.16 -17.00
C VAL A 29 18.32 -9.91 -18.07
N MET A 30 19.65 -9.80 -18.06
CA MET A 30 20.48 -10.47 -19.06
C MET A 30 20.48 -11.99 -18.88
N LYS A 31 20.40 -12.47 -17.64
CA LYS A 31 20.21 -13.90 -17.32
C LYS A 31 18.92 -14.43 -17.97
N ALA A 32 17.80 -13.72 -17.81
CA ALA A 32 16.53 -14.08 -18.43
C ALA A 32 16.60 -14.10 -19.97
N LEU A 33 17.29 -13.13 -20.59
CA LEU A 33 17.49 -13.09 -22.04
C LEU A 33 18.34 -14.27 -22.55
N ILE A 34 19.40 -14.66 -21.84
CA ILE A 34 20.20 -15.85 -22.20
C ILE A 34 19.34 -17.12 -22.14
N MET A 35 18.45 -17.23 -21.15
CA MET A 35 17.55 -18.37 -21.04
C MET A 35 16.56 -18.43 -22.21
N ASP A 36 16.01 -17.28 -22.63
CA ASP A 36 15.14 -17.21 -23.81
C ASP A 36 15.87 -17.63 -25.10
N ALA A 37 17.19 -17.43 -25.22
CA ALA A 37 17.97 -17.95 -26.35
C ALA A 37 18.10 -19.49 -26.39
N GLY A 38 17.71 -20.18 -25.31
CA GLY A 38 17.97 -21.60 -25.09
C GLY A 38 19.33 -21.86 -24.41
N GLY A 39 19.81 -20.90 -23.61
CA GLY A 39 21.09 -20.95 -22.91
C GLY A 39 22.27 -20.43 -23.74
N LEU A 40 23.48 -20.59 -23.21
CA LEU A 40 24.72 -20.03 -23.80
C LEU A 40 24.97 -20.48 -25.25
N ASN A 41 24.61 -21.72 -25.58
CA ASN A 41 24.79 -22.29 -26.92
C ASN A 41 23.88 -21.65 -27.99
N GLY A 42 22.83 -20.95 -27.57
CA GLY A 42 21.91 -20.25 -28.46
C GLY A 42 22.30 -18.80 -28.73
N LEU A 43 23.36 -18.29 -28.08
CA LEU A 43 23.77 -16.90 -28.22
C LEU A 43 24.52 -16.68 -29.52
N THR A 44 24.15 -15.60 -30.21
CA THR A 44 24.89 -15.04 -31.34
C THR A 44 25.15 -13.57 -31.08
N GLU A 45 26.13 -12.99 -31.77
CA GLU A 45 26.43 -11.56 -31.69
C GLU A 45 25.19 -10.70 -32.00
N ASP A 46 24.49 -11.03 -33.10
CA ASP A 46 23.25 -10.35 -33.51
C ASP A 46 22.15 -10.44 -32.45
N TYR A 47 22.03 -11.59 -31.78
CA TYR A 47 21.08 -11.78 -30.69
C TYR A 47 21.39 -10.84 -29.52
N ILE A 48 22.65 -10.77 -29.10
CA ILE A 48 23.07 -9.94 -27.98
C ILE A 48 22.85 -8.45 -28.30
N ILE A 49 23.29 -7.98 -29.47
CA ILE A 49 23.14 -6.57 -29.87
C ILE A 49 21.66 -6.19 -29.97
N GLY A 50 20.83 -7.05 -30.56
CA GLY A 50 19.39 -6.83 -30.64
C GLY A 50 18.73 -6.76 -29.26
N CYS A 51 19.11 -7.64 -28.33
CA CYS A 51 18.62 -7.65 -26.96
C CYS A 51 18.95 -6.33 -26.24
N LEU A 52 20.21 -5.90 -26.34
CA LEU A 52 20.66 -4.64 -25.75
C LEU A 52 19.94 -3.43 -26.34
N SER A 53 19.65 -3.45 -27.65
CA SER A 53 18.88 -2.39 -28.30
C SER A 53 17.45 -2.33 -27.75
N LEU A 54 16.78 -3.48 -27.61
CA LEU A 54 15.45 -3.56 -27.01
C LEU A 54 15.46 -3.08 -25.54
N VAL A 55 16.45 -3.49 -24.74
CA VAL A 55 16.59 -3.03 -23.34
C VAL A 55 16.79 -1.52 -23.26
N PHE A 56 17.71 -0.97 -24.07
CA PHE A 56 17.99 0.46 -24.11
C PHE A 56 16.73 1.27 -24.47
N TRP A 57 16.05 0.92 -25.56
CA TRP A 57 14.87 1.66 -25.99
C TRP A 57 13.67 1.47 -25.05
N THR A 58 13.56 0.32 -24.40
CA THR A 58 12.52 0.10 -23.38
C THR A 58 12.76 0.99 -22.15
N LEU A 59 14.00 1.11 -21.67
CA LEU A 59 14.37 2.06 -20.61
C LEU A 59 14.11 3.53 -21.00
N MET A 60 14.43 3.90 -22.24
CA MET A 60 14.21 5.26 -22.74
C MET A 60 12.72 5.59 -22.89
N LEU A 61 11.92 4.70 -23.48
CA LEU A 61 10.50 4.94 -23.70
C LEU A 61 9.72 4.88 -22.39
N MET A 62 9.86 3.79 -21.63
CA MET A 62 9.03 3.53 -20.46
C MET A 62 9.49 4.35 -19.27
N THR A 63 10.74 4.22 -18.85
CA THR A 63 11.20 4.87 -17.63
C THR A 63 11.49 6.35 -17.87
N THR A 64 12.24 6.69 -18.91
CA THR A 64 12.63 8.09 -19.14
C THR A 64 11.46 8.92 -19.66
N ILE A 65 10.85 8.54 -20.79
CA ILE A 65 9.82 9.38 -21.42
C ILE A 65 8.49 9.30 -20.66
N LYS A 66 7.92 8.11 -20.46
CA LYS A 66 6.62 7.99 -19.80
C LYS A 66 6.67 8.37 -18.32
N TYR A 67 7.57 7.80 -17.53
CA TYR A 67 7.57 8.05 -16.08
C TYR A 67 8.26 9.34 -15.67
N VAL A 68 9.55 9.51 -16.02
CA VAL A 68 10.32 10.68 -15.57
C VAL A 68 9.81 11.97 -16.22
N LEU A 69 9.67 12.02 -17.55
CA LEU A 69 9.31 13.27 -18.23
C LEU A 69 7.81 13.62 -18.13
N ILE A 70 6.92 12.61 -18.19
CA ILE A 70 5.46 12.82 -18.24
C ILE A 70 4.80 12.55 -16.88
N ALA A 71 4.92 11.35 -16.31
CA ALA A 71 4.18 10.96 -15.10
C ALA A 71 4.54 11.81 -13.88
N LEU A 72 5.82 12.13 -13.65
CA LEU A 72 6.25 12.99 -12.53
C LEU A 72 5.62 14.41 -12.54
N ARG A 73 5.00 14.84 -13.64
CA ARG A 73 4.25 16.10 -13.72
C ARG A 73 2.80 15.97 -13.24
N ALA A 74 2.33 14.75 -12.98
CA ALA A 74 1.00 14.42 -12.52
C ALA A 74 0.99 14.18 -11.01
N ASP A 75 1.53 15.12 -10.23
CA ASP A 75 1.55 15.03 -8.77
C ASP A 75 0.27 15.57 -8.12
N ASN A 76 -0.15 14.95 -7.02
CA ASN A 76 -1.26 15.40 -6.18
C ASN A 76 -0.73 15.86 -4.83
N HIS A 77 -0.60 17.17 -4.63
CA HIS A 77 0.03 17.76 -3.42
C HIS A 77 1.47 17.25 -3.16
N GLY A 78 2.22 16.95 -4.23
CA GLY A 78 3.58 16.42 -4.14
C GLY A 78 3.67 14.89 -4.10
N GLU A 79 2.55 14.18 -3.93
CA GLU A 79 2.48 12.71 -3.98
C GLU A 79 2.29 12.21 -5.42
N GLY A 80 2.84 11.03 -5.70
CA GLY A 80 2.77 10.37 -7.01
C GLY A 80 2.24 8.95 -6.92
N GLY A 81 2.26 8.22 -8.04
CA GLY A 81 1.72 6.86 -8.10
C GLY A 81 0.28 6.79 -8.60
N ILE A 82 -0.25 5.57 -8.65
CA ILE A 82 -1.53 5.30 -9.31
C ILE A 82 -2.73 5.90 -8.58
N PHE A 83 -2.72 5.92 -7.24
CA PHE A 83 -3.82 6.47 -6.44
C PHE A 83 -3.80 7.99 -6.37
N ALA A 84 -2.62 8.61 -6.23
CA ALA A 84 -2.44 10.05 -6.44
C ALA A 84 -2.96 10.49 -7.83
N LEU A 85 -2.60 9.74 -8.88
CA LEU A 85 -3.09 10.00 -10.24
C LEU A 85 -4.61 9.85 -10.35
N TYR A 86 -5.17 8.78 -9.77
CA TYR A 86 -6.63 8.58 -9.72
C TYR A 86 -7.32 9.73 -8.98
N ALA A 87 -6.76 10.24 -7.88
CA ALA A 87 -7.33 11.37 -7.14
C ALA A 87 -7.49 12.62 -8.03
N LEU A 88 -6.56 12.87 -8.95
CA LEU A 88 -6.61 13.97 -9.91
C LEU A 88 -7.69 13.78 -11.00
N VAL A 89 -7.98 12.53 -11.40
CA VAL A 89 -8.88 12.23 -12.53
C VAL A 89 -10.23 11.63 -12.12
N ARG A 90 -10.45 11.33 -10.83
CA ARG A 90 -11.66 10.63 -10.32
C ARG A 90 -12.97 11.31 -10.70
N ASN A 91 -12.97 12.63 -10.83
CA ASN A 91 -14.15 13.42 -11.18
C ASN A 91 -14.45 13.44 -12.69
N LYS A 92 -13.51 13.01 -13.55
CA LYS A 92 -13.69 13.05 -15.01
C LYS A 92 -14.63 11.96 -15.51
N LYS A 93 -14.43 10.70 -15.09
CA LYS A 93 -15.26 9.56 -15.50
C LYS A 93 -15.35 8.51 -14.39
N LYS A 94 -16.57 8.02 -14.13
CA LYS A 94 -16.86 7.04 -13.06
C LYS A 94 -16.13 5.70 -13.24
N TRP A 95 -15.86 5.27 -14.48
CA TRP A 95 -15.21 3.98 -14.76
C TRP A 95 -13.71 3.97 -14.45
N LEU A 96 -13.07 5.13 -14.25
CA LEU A 96 -11.63 5.24 -13.95
C LEU A 96 -11.25 4.62 -12.60
N ILE A 97 -12.24 4.30 -11.76
CA ILE A 97 -12.00 3.50 -10.57
C ILE A 97 -11.48 2.10 -10.91
N LEU A 98 -11.92 1.49 -12.02
CA LEU A 98 -11.50 0.13 -12.39
C LEU A 98 -9.98 0.05 -12.67
N PRO A 99 -9.38 0.90 -13.53
CA PRO A 99 -7.93 0.88 -13.71
C PRO A 99 -7.18 1.25 -12.43
N ALA A 100 -7.70 2.17 -11.60
CA ALA A 100 -7.07 2.50 -10.32
C ALA A 100 -7.05 1.31 -9.34
N LEU A 101 -8.16 0.58 -9.22
CA LEU A 101 -8.25 -0.62 -8.38
C LEU A 101 -7.33 -1.73 -8.90
N LEU A 102 -7.39 -2.01 -10.21
CA LEU A 102 -6.60 -3.08 -10.83
C LEU A 102 -5.10 -2.79 -10.75
N GLY A 103 -4.67 -1.59 -11.11
CA GLY A 103 -3.24 -1.24 -11.06
C GLY A 103 -2.73 -1.09 -9.63
N GLY A 104 -3.51 -0.55 -8.70
CA GLY A 104 -3.11 -0.47 -7.29
C GLY A 104 -2.97 -1.86 -6.64
N ALA A 105 -3.85 -2.79 -6.98
CA ALA A 105 -3.73 -4.18 -6.54
C ALA A 105 -2.50 -4.88 -7.14
N ALA A 106 -2.20 -4.60 -8.41
CA ALA A 106 -1.05 -5.17 -9.09
C ALA A 106 0.29 -4.60 -8.58
N LEU A 107 0.39 -3.31 -8.25
CA LEU A 107 1.58 -2.75 -7.57
C LEU A 107 1.74 -3.31 -6.14
N LEU A 108 0.66 -3.55 -5.40
CA LEU A 108 0.77 -4.21 -4.10
C LEU A 108 1.24 -5.66 -4.21
N ALA A 109 0.80 -6.38 -5.25
CA ALA A 109 1.28 -7.72 -5.54
C ALA A 109 2.78 -7.69 -5.88
N ASP A 110 3.23 -6.72 -6.69
CA ASP A 110 4.65 -6.48 -6.97
C ASP A 110 5.48 -6.30 -5.70
N GLY A 111 4.95 -5.51 -4.75
CA GLY A 111 5.48 -5.33 -3.39
C GLY A 111 5.80 -6.62 -2.62
N THR A 112 5.16 -7.74 -2.97
CA THR A 112 5.43 -9.06 -2.36
C THR A 112 6.54 -9.84 -3.07
N LEU A 113 6.75 -9.63 -4.37
CA LEU A 113 7.61 -10.46 -5.22
C LEU A 113 9.02 -9.89 -5.31
N THR A 114 9.17 -8.58 -5.46
CA THR A 114 10.48 -7.94 -5.64
C THR A 114 11.47 -8.28 -4.54
N PRO A 115 11.11 -8.32 -3.24
CA PRO A 115 12.08 -8.69 -2.21
C PRO A 115 12.56 -10.14 -2.35
N ALA A 116 11.68 -11.05 -2.75
CA ALA A 116 12.05 -12.44 -2.99
C ALA A 116 12.99 -12.57 -4.20
N VAL A 117 12.64 -11.94 -5.33
CA VAL A 117 13.44 -12.00 -6.57
C VAL A 117 14.81 -11.37 -6.34
N THR A 118 14.85 -10.10 -5.93
CA THR A 118 16.10 -9.31 -5.89
C THR A 118 17.10 -9.86 -4.86
N VAL A 119 16.63 -10.23 -3.65
CA VAL A 119 17.53 -10.80 -2.62
C VAL A 119 18.01 -12.19 -3.03
N THR A 120 17.14 -13.02 -3.63
CA THR A 120 17.57 -14.34 -4.13
C THR A 120 18.60 -14.19 -5.24
N SER A 121 18.38 -13.31 -6.24
CA SER A 121 19.35 -13.06 -7.33
C SER A 121 20.68 -12.54 -6.81
N ALA A 122 20.68 -11.74 -5.74
CA ALA A 122 21.92 -11.27 -5.11
C ALA A 122 22.68 -12.41 -4.44
N ILE A 123 22.00 -13.23 -3.61
CA ILE A 123 22.62 -14.34 -2.87
C ILE A 123 23.02 -15.51 -3.78
N GLU A 124 22.32 -15.74 -4.90
CA GLU A 124 22.73 -16.73 -5.91
C GLU A 124 24.14 -16.47 -6.45
N GLY A 125 24.63 -15.22 -6.40
CA GLY A 125 26.02 -14.89 -6.71
C GLY A 125 27.05 -15.54 -5.78
N LEU A 126 26.66 -16.02 -4.59
CA LEU A 126 27.57 -16.77 -3.70
C LEU A 126 27.68 -18.26 -4.06
N LYS A 127 26.81 -18.77 -4.94
CA LYS A 127 26.77 -20.20 -5.25
C LYS A 127 28.05 -20.61 -5.99
N GLY A 128 28.74 -21.62 -5.47
CA GLY A 128 29.96 -22.16 -6.08
C GLY A 128 31.26 -21.40 -5.75
N ILE A 129 31.20 -20.35 -4.93
CA ILE A 129 32.42 -19.69 -4.43
C ILE A 129 33.05 -20.53 -3.31
N SER A 130 34.32 -20.90 -3.48
CA SER A 130 35.17 -21.45 -2.42
C SER A 130 35.78 -20.34 -1.56
N ILE A 131 35.44 -20.33 -0.27
CA ILE A 131 36.13 -19.50 0.73
C ILE A 131 36.93 -20.47 1.61
N GLY A 132 38.21 -20.61 1.33
CA GLY A 132 39.06 -21.65 1.93
C GLY A 132 38.94 -22.99 1.20
N SER A 133 38.93 -24.10 1.95
CA SER A 133 38.95 -25.47 1.40
C SER A 133 37.59 -26.08 1.10
N GLN A 134 36.48 -25.40 1.42
CA GLN A 134 35.11 -25.84 1.15
C GLN A 134 34.29 -24.67 0.58
N PRO A 135 33.38 -24.91 -0.37
CA PRO A 135 32.49 -23.86 -0.84
C PRO A 135 31.46 -23.50 0.23
N TRP A 136 31.26 -22.20 0.45
CA TRP A 136 30.43 -21.70 1.56
C TRP A 136 28.94 -21.93 1.30
N ILE A 137 28.53 -21.84 0.03
CA ILE A 137 27.18 -22.10 -0.45
C ILE A 137 27.28 -22.99 -1.70
N ASN A 138 26.84 -24.24 -1.58
CA ASN A 138 26.85 -25.26 -2.61
C ASN A 138 25.46 -25.55 -3.17
N THR A 139 24.45 -25.50 -2.31
CA THR A 139 23.10 -25.95 -2.67
C THR A 139 22.12 -24.80 -2.75
N GLN A 140 21.09 -24.94 -3.60
CA GLN A 140 20.00 -23.98 -3.67
C GLN A 140 19.25 -23.87 -2.32
N LEU A 141 19.29 -24.92 -1.51
CA LEU A 141 18.67 -24.92 -0.18
C LEU A 141 19.39 -23.94 0.76
N GLU A 142 20.73 -23.88 0.72
CA GLU A 142 21.52 -22.91 1.50
C GLU A 142 21.25 -21.47 1.06
N VAL A 143 21.18 -21.21 -0.26
CA VAL A 143 20.75 -19.90 -0.80
C VAL A 143 19.39 -19.51 -0.22
N ASN A 144 18.42 -20.43 -0.25
CA ASN A 144 17.07 -20.17 0.25
C ASN A 144 17.03 -19.91 1.76
N LEU A 145 17.84 -20.60 2.56
CA LEU A 145 17.93 -20.38 4.00
C LEU A 145 18.53 -19.00 4.32
N VAL A 146 19.61 -18.61 3.64
CA VAL A 146 20.23 -17.29 3.81
C VAL A 146 19.24 -16.20 3.41
N THR A 147 18.59 -16.35 2.25
CA THR A 147 17.59 -15.40 1.77
C THR A 147 16.39 -15.31 2.72
N PHE A 148 15.91 -16.44 3.26
CA PHE A 148 14.85 -16.47 4.26
C PHE A 148 15.22 -15.64 5.50
N VAL A 149 16.43 -15.82 6.04
CA VAL A 149 16.91 -15.07 7.21
C VAL A 149 17.02 -13.58 6.89
N ILE A 150 17.59 -13.22 5.73
CA ILE A 150 17.70 -11.81 5.30
C ILE A 150 16.32 -11.17 5.23
N LEU A 151 15.36 -11.82 4.55
CA LEU A 151 13.99 -11.31 4.43
C LEU A 151 13.30 -11.19 5.79
N LEU A 152 13.44 -12.17 6.67
CA LEU A 152 12.85 -12.12 8.01
C LEU A 152 13.38 -10.93 8.81
N VAL A 153 14.71 -10.74 8.83
CA VAL A 153 15.36 -9.60 9.48
C VAL A 153 14.89 -8.29 8.86
N LEU A 154 14.79 -8.25 7.53
CA LEU A 154 14.33 -7.10 6.76
C LEU A 154 12.93 -6.66 7.19
N PHE A 155 11.98 -7.60 7.32
CA PHE A 155 10.60 -7.33 7.76
C PHE A 155 10.49 -7.02 9.26
N LEU A 156 11.36 -7.58 10.10
CA LEU A 156 11.40 -7.28 11.54
C LEU A 156 11.89 -5.86 11.84
N ILE A 157 12.85 -5.36 11.06
CA ILE A 157 13.45 -4.03 11.26
C ILE A 157 12.49 -2.90 10.84
N GLN A 158 11.48 -3.16 9.99
CA GLN A 158 10.56 -2.13 9.46
C GLN A 158 9.92 -1.23 10.52
N ARG A 159 9.61 -1.78 11.70
CA ARG A 159 8.99 -1.02 12.80
C ARG A 159 9.82 0.16 13.30
N PHE A 160 11.14 0.11 13.14
CA PHE A 160 12.06 1.16 13.57
C PHE A 160 12.12 2.33 12.57
N GLY A 161 11.49 2.17 11.40
CA GLY A 161 11.42 3.17 10.34
C GLY A 161 12.74 3.35 9.59
N THR A 162 12.66 4.07 8.48
CA THR A 162 13.79 4.31 7.57
C THR A 162 14.69 5.47 8.02
N SER A 163 14.35 6.22 9.07
CA SER A 163 15.14 7.40 9.47
C SER A 163 16.57 7.08 9.98
N PHE A 164 16.76 5.93 10.63
CA PHE A 164 18.06 5.49 11.14
C PHE A 164 18.95 4.95 10.01
N ILE A 165 18.33 4.33 9.00
CA ILE A 165 19.02 3.56 7.95
C ILE A 165 19.15 4.36 6.64
N GLY A 166 18.19 5.24 6.34
CA GLY A 166 18.09 5.99 5.10
C GLY A 166 19.21 7.00 4.85
N LYS A 167 19.94 7.43 5.90
CA LYS A 167 21.16 8.24 5.74
C LYS A 167 22.30 7.46 5.08
N ALA A 168 22.35 6.14 5.28
CA ALA A 168 23.36 5.26 4.71
C ALA A 168 22.98 4.75 3.31
N PHE A 169 21.68 4.67 2.99
CA PHE A 169 21.19 4.17 1.69
C PHE A 169 21.72 4.96 0.51
N GLY A 170 21.73 6.29 0.61
CA GLY A 170 22.18 7.13 -0.49
C GLY A 170 23.65 6.92 -0.90
N PRO A 171 24.63 6.98 0.04
CA PRO A 171 26.01 6.63 -0.24
C PRO A 171 26.19 5.22 -0.81
N LEU A 172 25.48 4.23 -0.26
CA LEU A 172 25.58 2.83 -0.70
C LEU A 172 25.04 2.64 -2.13
N MET A 173 23.93 3.28 -2.47
CA MET A 173 23.39 3.24 -3.83
C MET A 173 24.24 4.05 -4.82
N LEU A 174 24.85 5.16 -4.40
CA LEU A 174 25.83 5.86 -5.22
C LEU A 174 27.03 4.95 -5.54
N LEU A 175 27.52 4.22 -4.54
CA LEU A 175 28.60 3.25 -4.71
C LEU A 175 28.17 2.13 -5.67
N TRP A 176 26.94 1.60 -5.51
CA TRP A 176 26.37 0.58 -6.39
C TRP A 176 26.28 1.05 -7.85
N PHE A 177 25.67 2.20 -8.13
CA PHE A 177 25.57 2.71 -9.50
C PHE A 177 26.94 3.05 -10.09
N SER A 178 27.87 3.54 -9.28
CA SER A 178 29.25 3.76 -9.73
C SER A 178 29.94 2.44 -10.08
N PHE A 179 29.73 1.40 -9.27
CA PHE A 179 30.22 0.04 -9.54
C PHE A 179 29.66 -0.50 -10.87
N LEU A 180 28.35 -0.37 -11.08
CA LEU A 180 27.69 -0.74 -12.35
C LEU A 180 28.31 -0.03 -13.55
N ALA A 181 28.50 1.29 -13.46
CA ALA A 181 29.06 2.11 -14.53
C ALA A 181 30.54 1.75 -14.81
N ILE A 182 31.37 1.59 -13.79
CA ILE A 182 32.80 1.29 -13.93
C ILE A 182 33.01 -0.04 -14.63
N PHE A 183 32.41 -1.13 -14.13
CA PHE A 183 32.59 -2.45 -14.73
C PHE A 183 31.86 -2.58 -16.07
N GLY A 184 30.81 -1.79 -16.28
CA GLY A 184 30.19 -1.59 -17.58
C GLY A 184 31.17 -1.02 -18.61
N ILE A 185 31.83 0.10 -18.27
CA ILE A 185 32.83 0.76 -19.13
C ILE A 185 34.03 -0.14 -19.38
N VAL A 186 34.58 -0.78 -18.34
CA VAL A 186 35.76 -1.66 -18.48
C VAL A 186 35.52 -2.75 -19.51
N ASN A 187 34.36 -3.41 -19.48
CA ASN A 187 34.03 -4.44 -20.47
C ASN A 187 33.69 -3.83 -21.84
N LEU A 188 32.96 -2.71 -21.88
CA LEU A 188 32.56 -2.04 -23.13
C LEU A 188 33.76 -1.55 -23.96
N ILE A 189 34.84 -1.09 -23.34
CA ILE A 189 36.06 -0.64 -24.04
C ILE A 189 36.68 -1.77 -24.88
N HIS A 190 36.55 -3.02 -24.43
CA HIS A 190 37.13 -4.17 -25.12
C HIS A 190 36.30 -4.62 -26.33
N GLU A 191 35.00 -4.29 -26.39
CA GLU A 191 34.10 -4.65 -27.49
C GLU A 191 33.17 -3.47 -27.86
N PRO A 192 33.69 -2.42 -28.52
CA PRO A 192 32.93 -1.20 -28.82
C PRO A 192 31.79 -1.43 -29.81
N LEU A 193 31.77 -2.58 -30.50
CA LEU A 193 30.75 -2.96 -31.45
C LEU A 193 29.34 -2.99 -30.80
N VAL A 194 29.27 -3.23 -29.49
CA VAL A 194 28.03 -3.18 -28.70
C VAL A 194 27.29 -1.83 -28.82
N LEU A 195 27.99 -0.72 -29.08
CA LEU A 195 27.37 0.60 -29.26
C LEU A 195 26.37 0.67 -30.41
N ARG A 196 26.43 -0.28 -31.36
CA ARG A 196 25.41 -0.47 -32.41
C ARG A 196 24.00 -0.62 -31.83
N ALA A 197 23.87 -1.17 -30.61
CA ALA A 197 22.61 -1.33 -29.91
C ALA A 197 21.85 -0.01 -29.67
N LEU A 198 22.52 1.15 -29.69
CA LEU A 198 21.84 2.45 -29.60
C LEU A 198 20.86 2.70 -30.75
N SER A 199 21.09 2.10 -31.92
CA SER A 199 20.14 2.15 -33.02
C SER A 199 18.97 1.20 -32.76
N PRO A 200 17.70 1.65 -32.82
CA PRO A 200 16.53 0.80 -32.63
C PRO A 200 16.38 -0.26 -33.75
N HIS A 201 17.10 -0.07 -34.86
CA HIS A 201 17.11 -0.98 -35.99
C HIS A 201 17.48 -2.42 -35.58
N TYR A 202 18.48 -2.59 -34.72
CA TYR A 202 18.94 -3.92 -34.29
C TYR A 202 17.90 -4.63 -33.42
N GLY A 203 17.22 -3.90 -32.52
CA GLY A 203 16.13 -4.46 -31.74
C GLY A 203 14.95 -4.90 -32.61
N LEU A 204 14.56 -4.07 -33.59
CA LEU A 204 13.50 -4.42 -34.54
C LEU A 204 13.88 -5.63 -35.41
N MET A 205 15.12 -5.69 -35.90
CA MET A 205 15.61 -6.81 -36.67
C MET A 205 15.57 -8.11 -35.85
N LEU A 206 15.95 -8.06 -34.58
CA LEU A 206 15.93 -9.23 -33.70
C LEU A 206 14.52 -9.79 -33.49
N LEU A 207 13.50 -8.93 -33.38
CA LEU A 207 12.10 -9.37 -33.18
C LEU A 207 11.60 -10.28 -34.31
N PHE A 208 12.14 -10.12 -35.52
CA PHE A 208 11.77 -10.90 -36.71
C PHE A 208 12.89 -11.80 -37.22
N SER A 209 14.01 -11.88 -36.50
CA SER A 209 15.18 -12.66 -36.91
C SER A 209 15.01 -14.14 -36.58
N PRO A 210 15.47 -15.07 -37.44
CA PRO A 210 15.57 -16.49 -37.11
C PRO A 210 16.46 -16.80 -35.90
N ALA A 211 17.38 -15.88 -35.55
CA ALA A 211 18.23 -16.01 -34.36
C ALA A 211 17.41 -15.95 -33.05
N ASN A 212 16.24 -15.32 -33.08
CA ASN A 212 15.33 -15.22 -31.96
C ASN A 212 14.30 -16.35 -32.00
N LYS A 213 14.62 -17.47 -31.33
CA LYS A 213 13.74 -18.65 -31.26
C LYS A 213 12.39 -18.39 -30.59
N VAL A 214 12.30 -17.33 -29.78
CA VAL A 214 11.10 -16.97 -29.00
C VAL A 214 10.31 -15.82 -29.68
N GLY A 215 10.85 -15.22 -30.74
CA GLY A 215 10.21 -14.13 -31.48
C GLY A 215 9.82 -12.94 -30.59
N ILE A 216 8.62 -12.40 -30.78
CA ILE A 216 8.10 -11.24 -30.04
C ILE A 216 7.99 -11.52 -28.51
N PHE A 217 7.97 -12.79 -28.10
CA PHE A 217 7.87 -13.18 -26.70
C PHE A 217 9.14 -12.90 -25.87
N ILE A 218 10.26 -12.56 -26.51
CA ILE A 218 11.48 -12.05 -25.84
C ILE A 218 11.22 -10.75 -25.06
N LEU A 219 10.23 -9.97 -25.50
CA LEU A 219 9.90 -8.67 -24.90
C LEU A 219 9.46 -8.79 -23.44
N GLY A 220 8.99 -9.95 -22.98
CA GLY A 220 8.67 -10.23 -21.59
C GLY A 220 9.90 -10.20 -20.68
N SER A 221 11.05 -10.68 -21.18
CA SER A 221 12.34 -10.59 -20.46
C SER A 221 12.96 -9.21 -20.58
N VAL A 222 12.85 -8.56 -21.75
CA VAL A 222 13.31 -7.17 -21.93
C VAL A 222 12.58 -6.22 -20.97
N PHE A 223 11.27 -6.43 -20.77
CA PHE A 223 10.44 -5.62 -19.89
C PHE A 223 10.97 -5.54 -18.46
N LEU A 224 11.62 -6.61 -17.98
CA LEU A 224 12.21 -6.69 -16.65
C LEU A 224 13.24 -5.56 -16.38
N ALA A 225 13.83 -4.95 -17.42
CA ALA A 225 14.72 -3.79 -17.27
C ALA A 225 14.01 -2.53 -16.74
N THR A 226 12.68 -2.47 -16.84
CA THR A 226 11.88 -1.31 -16.41
C THR A 226 11.12 -1.52 -15.11
N THR A 227 11.39 -2.64 -14.45
CA THR A 227 10.91 -2.92 -13.09
C THR A 227 11.42 -1.82 -12.15
N GLY A 228 10.55 -1.28 -11.29
CA GLY A 228 10.84 -0.09 -10.48
C GLY A 228 10.55 1.28 -11.12
N ALA A 229 10.19 1.37 -12.40
CA ALA A 229 9.77 2.66 -12.99
C ALA A 229 8.48 3.21 -12.36
N GLU A 230 7.59 2.32 -11.91
CA GLU A 230 6.39 2.71 -11.17
C GLU A 230 6.72 3.12 -9.73
N ALA A 231 7.59 2.38 -9.04
CA ALA A 231 8.08 2.73 -7.71
C ALA A 231 8.67 4.16 -7.70
N LEU A 232 9.42 4.51 -8.75
CA LEU A 232 9.93 5.88 -8.94
C LEU A 232 8.83 6.95 -8.93
N TYR A 233 7.68 6.65 -9.54
CA TYR A 233 6.55 7.56 -9.60
C TYR A 233 5.80 7.61 -8.27
N SER A 234 5.61 6.46 -7.61
CA SER A 234 4.93 6.36 -6.31
C SER A 234 5.73 7.00 -5.17
N ASP A 235 7.06 6.87 -5.17
CA ASP A 235 7.93 7.38 -4.10
C ASP A 235 8.29 8.87 -4.26
N MET A 236 7.70 9.58 -5.22
CA MET A 236 8.01 10.99 -5.44
C MET A 236 7.68 11.87 -4.22
N GLY A 237 6.70 11.48 -3.40
CA GLY A 237 6.32 12.20 -2.18
C GLY A 237 7.45 12.36 -1.16
N HIS A 238 8.36 11.38 -1.10
CA HIS A 238 9.45 11.36 -0.11
C HIS A 238 10.62 12.28 -0.47
N VAL A 239 10.89 12.48 -1.76
CA VAL A 239 12.12 13.13 -2.24
C VAL A 239 11.90 14.33 -3.14
N GLY A 240 10.71 14.43 -3.73
CA GLY A 240 10.31 15.44 -4.70
C GLY A 240 10.86 15.22 -6.11
N LYS A 241 10.06 15.60 -7.12
CA LYS A 241 10.38 15.46 -8.55
C LYS A 241 11.69 16.09 -9.02
N ARG A 242 12.11 17.21 -8.40
CA ARG A 242 13.36 17.92 -8.78
C ARG A 242 14.60 17.08 -8.52
N SER A 243 14.62 16.33 -7.41
CA SER A 243 15.74 15.46 -7.07
C SER A 243 15.84 14.33 -8.09
N ILE A 244 14.70 13.72 -8.47
CA ILE A 244 14.63 12.67 -9.49
C ILE A 244 15.15 13.16 -10.85
N TYR A 245 14.77 14.37 -11.29
CA TYR A 245 15.29 14.94 -12.54
C TYR A 245 16.80 15.11 -12.55
N LEU A 246 17.42 15.44 -11.41
CA LEU A 246 18.86 15.64 -11.31
C LEU A 246 19.62 14.31 -11.31
N THR A 247 19.10 13.28 -10.64
CA THR A 247 19.79 12.00 -10.45
C THR A 247 19.52 10.98 -11.55
N TRP A 248 18.39 11.08 -12.26
CA TRP A 248 18.01 10.10 -13.30
C TRP A 248 19.06 9.93 -14.41
N PRO A 249 19.68 10.98 -14.97
CA PRO A 249 20.70 10.81 -16.01
C PRO A 249 21.88 9.94 -15.57
N PHE A 250 22.32 10.08 -14.31
CA PHE A 250 23.40 9.27 -13.74
C PHE A 250 22.98 7.81 -13.60
N VAL A 251 21.79 7.55 -13.05
CA VAL A 251 21.25 6.20 -12.84
C VAL A 251 21.01 5.49 -14.18
N CYS A 252 20.34 6.17 -15.12
CA CYS A 252 20.10 5.66 -16.47
C CYS A 252 21.42 5.35 -17.18
N GLY A 253 22.39 6.26 -17.11
CA GLY A 253 23.72 6.04 -17.67
C GLY A 253 24.43 4.82 -17.07
N ALA A 254 24.41 4.66 -15.75
CA ALA A 254 24.99 3.51 -15.07
C ALA A 254 24.34 2.17 -15.49
N LEU A 255 23.01 2.14 -15.59
CA LEU A 255 22.27 0.97 -16.04
C LEU A 255 22.62 0.59 -17.50
N VAL A 256 22.57 1.57 -18.41
CA VAL A 256 22.90 1.36 -19.83
C VAL A 256 24.33 0.87 -20.00
N LEU A 257 25.29 1.51 -19.31
CA LEU A 257 26.70 1.09 -19.35
C LEU A 257 26.88 -0.33 -18.83
N ASN A 258 26.15 -0.71 -17.77
CA ASN A 258 26.24 -2.06 -17.24
C ASN A 258 25.66 -3.10 -18.20
N TYR A 259 24.47 -2.88 -18.77
CA TYR A 259 23.91 -3.77 -19.78
C TYR A 259 24.84 -3.94 -20.98
N PHE A 260 25.40 -2.84 -21.46
CA PHE A 260 26.33 -2.86 -22.59
C PHE A 260 27.63 -3.59 -22.23
N GLY A 261 28.15 -3.39 -21.02
CA GLY A 261 29.30 -4.14 -20.52
C GLY A 261 29.05 -5.64 -20.40
N GLN A 262 27.86 -6.05 -19.92
CA GLN A 262 27.47 -7.46 -19.87
C GLN A 262 27.41 -8.06 -21.28
N GLY A 263 26.83 -7.36 -22.26
CA GLY A 263 26.81 -7.84 -23.64
C GLY A 263 28.19 -7.87 -24.30
N ALA A 264 29.06 -6.90 -24.01
CA ALA A 264 30.46 -6.90 -24.47
C ALA A 264 31.22 -8.12 -23.94
N TYR A 265 31.04 -8.44 -22.66
CA TYR A 265 31.61 -9.64 -22.05
C TYR A 265 31.08 -10.93 -22.72
N LEU A 266 29.77 -10.99 -22.99
CA LEU A 266 29.17 -12.15 -23.65
C LEU A 266 29.71 -12.36 -25.07
N ILE A 267 29.78 -11.30 -25.88
CA ILE A 267 30.28 -11.37 -27.27
C ILE A 267 31.73 -11.86 -27.29
N LYS A 268 32.57 -11.28 -26.43
CA LYS A 268 33.99 -11.66 -26.31
C LYS A 268 34.19 -13.14 -25.96
N ASN A 269 33.25 -13.75 -25.24
CA ASN A 269 33.36 -15.12 -24.74
C ASN A 269 32.45 -16.13 -25.44
N LEU A 270 31.75 -15.76 -26.52
CA LEU A 270 30.83 -16.62 -27.30
C LEU A 270 31.41 -18.01 -27.65
N GLY A 271 32.72 -18.12 -27.88
CA GLY A 271 33.41 -19.38 -28.21
C GLY A 271 34.04 -20.14 -27.02
N ASN A 272 34.08 -19.53 -25.83
CA ASN A 272 34.80 -20.06 -24.65
C ASN A 272 33.86 -20.54 -23.54
N PHE A 273 32.55 -20.45 -23.72
CA PHE A 273 31.57 -21.00 -22.78
C PHE A 273 31.66 -22.53 -22.77
N LYS A 274 32.55 -23.09 -21.93
CA LYS A 274 32.49 -24.52 -21.58
C LYS A 274 31.12 -24.80 -20.99
N THR A 275 30.57 -25.96 -21.30
CA THR A 275 29.31 -26.54 -20.81
C THR A 275 29.32 -26.63 -19.28
N THR A 276 29.23 -25.49 -18.61
CA THR A 276 29.26 -25.39 -17.16
C THR A 276 27.82 -25.55 -16.73
N GLY A 277 27.50 -26.73 -16.20
CA GLY A 277 26.14 -27.16 -15.84
C GLY A 277 25.52 -26.43 -14.64
N ASP A 278 25.97 -25.22 -14.32
CA ASP A 278 25.48 -24.44 -13.20
C ASP A 278 25.15 -23.00 -13.62
N ILE A 279 24.20 -22.42 -12.87
CA ILE A 279 23.49 -21.15 -13.09
C ILE A 279 24.46 -20.02 -13.52
N PHE A 280 24.54 -19.76 -14.83
CA PHE A 280 25.36 -18.68 -15.39
C PHE A 280 24.68 -17.33 -15.17
N ASN A 281 25.35 -16.41 -14.47
CA ASN A 281 24.88 -15.03 -14.33
C ASN A 281 25.88 -14.04 -14.98
N PRO A 282 25.53 -13.42 -16.12
CA PRO A 282 26.43 -12.54 -16.86
C PRO A 282 26.96 -11.36 -16.03
N PHE A 283 26.19 -10.89 -15.04
CA PHE A 283 26.61 -9.80 -14.16
C PHE A 283 27.81 -10.18 -13.30
N TYR A 284 27.82 -11.38 -12.72
CA TYR A 284 28.92 -11.83 -11.86
C TYR A 284 30.12 -12.31 -12.69
N GLU A 285 29.85 -12.95 -13.82
CA GLU A 285 30.88 -13.49 -14.72
C GLU A 285 31.73 -12.39 -15.38
N MET A 286 31.16 -11.21 -15.65
CA MET A 286 31.94 -10.09 -16.21
C MET A 286 32.93 -9.45 -15.21
N LEU A 287 32.88 -9.85 -13.93
CA LEU A 287 33.72 -9.28 -12.88
C LEU A 287 35.05 -10.05 -12.76
N PRO A 288 36.19 -9.36 -12.60
CA PRO A 288 37.44 -10.01 -12.23
C PRO A 288 37.33 -10.76 -10.90
N SER A 289 38.05 -11.88 -10.77
CA SER A 289 38.02 -12.75 -9.57
C SER A 289 38.35 -12.01 -8.26
N SER A 290 39.21 -10.97 -8.32
CA SER A 290 39.59 -10.16 -7.15
C SER A 290 38.46 -9.29 -6.58
N VAL A 291 37.48 -8.91 -7.41
CA VAL A 291 36.36 -8.03 -7.02
C VAL A 291 35.02 -8.76 -6.96
N TYR A 292 34.97 -10.03 -7.36
CA TYR A 292 33.76 -10.84 -7.40
C TYR A 292 33.01 -10.85 -6.06
N LEU A 293 33.69 -11.20 -4.96
CA LEU A 293 33.09 -11.26 -3.62
C LEU A 293 32.60 -9.88 -3.15
N PHE A 294 33.33 -8.83 -3.48
CA PHE A 294 32.89 -7.46 -3.23
C PHE A 294 31.62 -7.11 -4.04
N GLY A 295 31.55 -7.55 -5.30
CA GLY A 295 30.38 -7.43 -6.17
C GLY A 295 29.14 -8.09 -5.59
N VAL A 296 29.27 -9.28 -5.02
CA VAL A 296 28.16 -9.99 -4.35
C VAL A 296 27.74 -9.29 -3.06
N LEU A 297 28.69 -8.78 -2.27
CA LEU A 297 28.38 -8.04 -1.06
C LEU A 297 27.59 -6.76 -1.37
N ILE A 298 28.04 -5.97 -2.35
CA ILE A 298 27.37 -4.71 -2.70
C ILE A 298 26.04 -4.94 -3.41
N SER A 299 25.91 -5.99 -4.24
CA SER A 299 24.62 -6.37 -4.85
C SER A 299 23.61 -6.80 -3.79
N THR A 300 24.04 -7.54 -2.76
CA THR A 300 23.19 -7.93 -1.62
C THR A 300 22.72 -6.71 -0.84
N ILE A 301 23.60 -5.75 -0.58
CA ILE A 301 23.23 -4.49 0.06
C ILE A 301 22.23 -3.71 -0.81
N ALA A 302 22.47 -3.62 -2.12
CA ALA A 302 21.56 -2.95 -3.05
C ALA A 302 20.17 -3.63 -3.10
N ALA A 303 20.12 -4.97 -3.11
CA ALA A 303 18.89 -5.74 -3.06
C ALA A 303 18.10 -5.55 -1.76
N ILE A 304 18.78 -5.48 -0.62
CA ILE A 304 18.16 -5.14 0.67
C ILE A 304 17.58 -3.72 0.64
N ILE A 305 18.32 -2.75 0.09
CA ILE A 305 17.84 -1.36 -0.04
C ILE A 305 16.63 -1.27 -0.98
N ALA A 306 16.67 -1.95 -2.12
CA ALA A 306 15.56 -2.05 -3.08
C ALA A 306 14.29 -2.61 -2.43
N SER A 307 14.44 -3.74 -1.72
CA SER A 307 13.35 -4.38 -0.98
C SER A 307 12.74 -3.46 0.08
N GLN A 308 13.59 -2.74 0.83
CA GLN A 308 13.18 -1.79 1.86
C GLN A 308 12.37 -0.62 1.29
N ALA A 309 12.83 -0.04 0.17
CA ALA A 309 12.13 1.04 -0.52
C ALA A 309 10.72 0.60 -0.93
N LEU A 310 10.60 -0.56 -1.57
CA LEU A 310 9.32 -1.06 -2.07
C LEU A 310 8.32 -1.42 -0.95
N ILE A 311 8.81 -2.01 0.16
CA ILE A 311 7.97 -2.28 1.34
C ILE A 311 7.44 -0.98 1.92
N THR A 312 8.28 0.05 2.02
CA THR A 312 7.87 1.38 2.49
C THR A 312 6.86 2.02 1.53
N GLY A 313 7.11 1.95 0.21
CA GLY A 313 6.20 2.44 -0.82
C GLY A 313 4.84 1.74 -0.79
N SER A 314 4.81 0.45 -0.43
CA SER A 314 3.57 -0.31 -0.22
C SER A 314 2.75 0.25 0.95
N PHE A 315 3.38 0.71 2.04
CA PHE A 315 2.66 1.37 3.14
C PHE A 315 2.04 2.69 2.71
N THR A 316 2.79 3.51 1.96
CA THR A 316 2.28 4.77 1.39
C THR A 316 1.09 4.51 0.48
N LEU A 317 1.20 3.55 -0.43
CA LEU A 317 0.12 3.21 -1.36
C LEU A 317 -1.14 2.69 -0.63
N VAL A 318 -0.98 1.90 0.43
CA VAL A 318 -2.13 1.50 1.27
C VAL A 318 -2.75 2.70 1.98
N GLU A 319 -1.95 3.63 2.53
CA GLU A 319 -2.48 4.85 3.16
C GLU A 319 -3.30 5.68 2.17
N GLU A 320 -2.79 5.88 0.94
CA GLU A 320 -3.51 6.59 -0.11
C GLU A 320 -4.83 5.89 -0.47
N ALA A 321 -4.81 4.57 -0.60
CA ALA A 321 -6.00 3.76 -0.86
C ALA A 321 -7.04 3.90 0.26
N VAL A 322 -6.61 3.93 1.52
CA VAL A 322 -7.49 4.18 2.68
C VAL A 322 -8.07 5.60 2.61
N GLY A 323 -7.26 6.61 2.26
CA GLY A 323 -7.71 7.99 2.06
C GLY A 323 -8.79 8.13 0.97
N LEU A 324 -8.72 7.29 -0.07
CA LEU A 324 -9.69 7.21 -1.15
C LEU A 324 -10.89 6.27 -0.88
N LYS A 325 -10.99 5.72 0.34
CA LYS A 325 -12.00 4.73 0.74
C LYS A 325 -11.99 3.44 -0.10
N LEU A 326 -10.81 3.06 -0.63
CA LEU A 326 -10.59 1.84 -1.41
C LEU A 326 -10.20 0.65 -0.53
N LEU A 327 -9.59 0.92 0.63
CA LEU A 327 -9.25 -0.08 1.66
C LEU A 327 -9.84 0.29 3.03
N PRO A 328 -10.03 -0.70 3.92
CA PRO A 328 -10.43 -0.46 5.30
C PRO A 328 -9.40 0.36 6.04
N LYS A 329 -9.86 1.16 7.01
CA LYS A 329 -8.95 1.89 7.89
C LYS A 329 -8.07 0.88 8.64
N MET A 330 -6.79 1.19 8.77
CA MET A 330 -5.81 0.40 9.50
C MET A 330 -5.07 1.30 10.48
N LYS A 331 -4.47 0.70 11.52
CA LYS A 331 -3.63 1.45 12.45
C LYS A 331 -2.33 1.84 11.72
N VAL A 332 -2.15 3.14 11.53
CA VAL A 332 -0.94 3.74 10.98
C VAL A 332 -0.07 4.21 12.13
N GLU A 333 1.17 3.75 12.17
CA GLU A 333 2.20 4.22 13.09
C GLU A 333 3.20 5.06 12.29
N HIS A 334 3.59 6.24 12.78
CA HIS A 334 4.60 7.08 12.12
C HIS A 334 5.93 6.93 12.89
N PRO A 335 6.96 6.25 12.35
CA PRO A 335 8.22 6.08 13.09
C PRO A 335 9.00 7.39 13.26
N SER A 336 8.97 8.27 12.26
CA SER A 336 9.70 9.56 12.30
C SER A 336 8.79 10.77 12.48
N LEU A 337 9.39 11.94 12.71
CA LEU A 337 8.68 13.23 12.72
C LEU A 337 8.19 13.65 11.33
N SER A 338 8.66 13.00 10.27
CA SER A 338 8.14 13.20 8.91
C SER A 338 6.91 12.32 8.70
N ARG A 339 5.80 12.93 8.29
CA ARG A 339 4.53 12.25 8.01
C ARG A 339 4.67 11.15 6.95
N GLY A 340 5.56 11.34 5.97
CA GLY A 340 5.78 10.37 4.88
C GLY A 340 6.36 9.04 5.34
N GLN A 341 6.99 8.95 6.51
CA GLN A 341 7.43 7.66 7.04
C GLN A 341 6.27 6.99 7.78
N ILE A 342 5.68 6.01 7.11
CA ILE A 342 4.48 5.29 7.51
C ILE A 342 4.87 3.85 7.80
N TYR A 343 4.36 3.29 8.88
CA TYR A 343 4.46 1.87 9.19
C TYR A 343 3.06 1.32 9.46
N ILE A 344 2.68 0.29 8.70
CA ILE A 344 1.40 -0.41 8.88
C ILE A 344 1.70 -1.86 9.21
N ARG A 345 1.56 -2.21 10.49
CA ARG A 345 1.92 -3.55 11.02
C ARG A 345 1.25 -4.69 10.26
N THR A 346 -0.05 -4.57 9.97
CA THR A 346 -0.81 -5.60 9.28
C THR A 346 -0.26 -5.85 7.86
N ILE A 347 0.04 -4.78 7.13
CA ILE A 347 0.59 -4.85 5.78
C ILE A 347 2.01 -5.42 5.79
N ASN A 348 2.84 -5.01 6.76
CA ASN A 348 4.20 -5.52 6.89
C ASN A 348 4.24 -7.05 7.02
N TRP A 349 3.44 -7.59 7.93
CA TRP A 349 3.39 -9.04 8.15
C TRP A 349 2.69 -9.79 7.02
N SER A 350 1.67 -9.21 6.38
CA SER A 350 1.06 -9.83 5.21
C SER A 350 2.03 -9.90 4.03
N LEU A 351 2.79 -8.82 3.77
CA LEU A 351 3.84 -8.81 2.75
C LEU A 351 4.92 -9.85 3.10
N CYS A 352 5.38 -9.88 4.35
CA CYS A 352 6.36 -10.86 4.83
C CYS A 352 5.93 -12.30 4.55
N ILE A 353 4.72 -12.68 4.97
CA ILE A 353 4.20 -14.03 4.77
C ILE A 353 4.11 -14.36 3.28
N CYS A 354 3.57 -13.46 2.46
CA CYS A 354 3.48 -13.66 1.01
C CYS A 354 4.87 -13.82 0.36
N THR A 355 5.83 -12.96 0.68
CA THR A 355 7.19 -13.03 0.16
C THR A 355 7.89 -14.34 0.54
N LEU A 356 7.75 -14.78 1.80
CA LEU A 356 8.33 -16.05 2.25
C LEU A 356 7.67 -17.27 1.60
N LEU A 357 6.35 -17.23 1.34
CA LEU A 357 5.65 -18.28 0.59
C LEU A 357 6.12 -18.34 -0.87
N VAL A 358 6.30 -17.18 -1.52
CA VAL A 358 6.87 -17.09 -2.87
C VAL A 358 8.27 -17.69 -2.92
N LEU A 359 9.14 -17.34 -1.96
CA LEU A 359 10.48 -17.91 -1.83
C LEU A 359 10.43 -19.44 -1.70
N ALA A 360 9.60 -19.95 -0.80
CA ALA A 360 9.45 -21.38 -0.54
C ALA A 360 8.91 -22.15 -1.77
N TYR A 361 7.99 -21.53 -2.52
CA TYR A 361 7.37 -22.12 -3.70
C TYR A 361 8.32 -22.18 -4.90
N PHE A 362 8.92 -21.04 -5.28
CA PHE A 362 9.72 -20.94 -6.51
C PHE A 362 11.18 -21.36 -6.35
N ARG A 363 11.76 -21.23 -5.16
CA ARG A 363 13.11 -21.67 -4.76
C ARG A 363 14.32 -21.07 -5.51
N THR A 364 14.17 -20.54 -6.71
CA THR A 364 15.25 -20.03 -7.58
C THR A 364 14.82 -18.69 -8.16
N SER A 365 15.76 -17.77 -8.39
CA SER A 365 15.45 -16.45 -8.95
C SER A 365 14.82 -16.57 -10.33
N GLU A 366 15.33 -17.49 -11.15
CA GLU A 366 14.88 -17.71 -12.54
C GLU A 366 13.38 -18.00 -12.63
N ARG A 367 12.87 -18.89 -11.78
CA ARG A 367 11.44 -19.23 -11.75
C ARG A 367 10.59 -18.08 -11.21
N MET A 368 11.12 -17.27 -10.29
CA MET A 368 10.43 -16.09 -9.77
C MET A 368 10.38 -14.98 -10.82
N GLU A 369 11.46 -14.76 -11.57
CA GLU A 369 11.57 -13.75 -12.64
C GLU A 369 10.53 -13.99 -13.74
N ALA A 370 10.31 -15.24 -14.13
CA ALA A 370 9.27 -15.61 -15.09
C ALA A 370 7.85 -15.23 -14.62
N ALA A 371 7.60 -15.23 -13.30
CA ALA A 371 6.32 -14.89 -12.71
C ALA A 371 6.13 -13.37 -12.50
N TYR A 372 7.22 -12.69 -12.19
CA TYR A 372 7.30 -11.32 -11.68
C TYR A 372 6.76 -10.24 -12.64
N GLY A 373 7.13 -10.31 -13.93
CA GLY A 373 6.82 -9.24 -14.90
C GLY A 373 5.32 -9.00 -15.15
N LEU A 374 4.46 -9.99 -14.89
CA LEU A 374 3.04 -9.92 -15.26
C LEU A 374 2.26 -8.86 -14.46
N ALA A 375 2.41 -8.79 -13.15
CA ALA A 375 1.67 -7.83 -12.32
C ALA A 375 2.04 -6.37 -12.68
N ILE A 376 3.33 -6.10 -12.86
CA ILE A 376 3.83 -4.75 -13.15
C ILE A 376 3.33 -4.27 -14.52
N THR A 377 3.32 -5.13 -15.55
CA THR A 377 2.77 -4.74 -16.87
C THR A 377 1.29 -4.31 -16.76
N ILE A 378 0.49 -5.00 -15.94
CA ILE A 378 -0.91 -4.62 -15.68
C ILE A 378 -0.95 -3.24 -15.04
N THR A 379 -0.13 -2.97 -14.02
CA THR A 379 -0.12 -1.66 -13.38
C THR A 379 0.31 -0.54 -14.32
N MET A 380 1.35 -0.77 -15.13
CA MET A 380 1.81 0.19 -16.11
C MET A 380 0.71 0.54 -17.12
N LEU A 381 -0.01 -0.47 -17.61
CA LEU A 381 -1.14 -0.30 -18.54
C LEU A 381 -2.27 0.53 -17.91
N MET A 382 -2.63 0.23 -16.66
CA MET A 382 -3.64 1.02 -15.94
C MET A 382 -3.18 2.47 -15.72
N THR A 383 -1.90 2.67 -15.42
CA THR A 383 -1.29 3.99 -15.24
C THR A 383 -1.34 4.78 -16.55
N THR A 384 -1.04 4.17 -17.70
CA THR A 384 -1.14 4.80 -19.03
C THR A 384 -2.57 5.27 -19.33
N ILE A 385 -3.58 4.45 -19.01
CA ILE A 385 -4.99 4.82 -19.18
C ILE A 385 -5.35 6.04 -18.32
N LEU A 386 -4.95 6.05 -17.05
CA LEU A 386 -5.21 7.16 -16.13
C LEU A 386 -4.45 8.42 -16.53
N LEU A 387 -3.18 8.28 -16.95
CA LEU A 387 -2.32 9.38 -17.36
C LEU A 387 -2.85 10.04 -18.64
N SER A 388 -3.39 9.26 -19.59
CA SER A 388 -4.08 9.81 -20.74
C SER A 388 -5.30 10.66 -20.34
N GLN A 389 -6.08 10.25 -19.33
CA GLN A 389 -7.17 11.12 -18.85
C GLN A 389 -6.66 12.36 -18.14
N TYR A 390 -5.54 12.30 -17.44
CA TYR A 390 -4.90 13.49 -16.85
C TYR A 390 -4.48 14.48 -17.95
N LEU A 391 -3.85 13.98 -19.01
CA LEU A 391 -3.38 14.75 -20.16
C LEU A 391 -4.51 15.40 -20.98
N LYS A 392 -5.72 14.81 -21.01
CA LYS A 392 -6.93 15.45 -21.57
C LYS A 392 -7.28 16.72 -20.78
N GLY A 393 -6.81 17.87 -21.27
CA GLY A 393 -6.94 19.18 -20.64
C GLY A 393 -5.60 19.87 -20.32
N LYS A 394 -4.47 19.20 -20.54
CA LYS A 394 -3.12 19.78 -20.40
C LYS A 394 -2.37 19.87 -21.74
N VAL A 395 -2.71 18.99 -22.68
CA VAL A 395 -2.08 18.89 -24.01
C VAL A 395 -3.14 18.74 -25.08
N ASN A 396 -2.74 18.96 -26.34
CA ASN A 396 -3.61 18.80 -27.50
C ASN A 396 -4.11 17.35 -27.64
N VAL A 397 -5.34 17.21 -28.15
CA VAL A 397 -6.01 15.90 -28.31
C VAL A 397 -5.17 14.93 -29.15
N VAL A 398 -4.52 15.43 -30.21
CA VAL A 398 -3.63 14.64 -31.07
C VAL A 398 -2.45 14.09 -30.28
N PHE A 399 -1.76 14.93 -29.50
CA PHE A 399 -0.61 14.49 -28.71
C PHE A 399 -1.02 13.46 -27.65
N ASN A 400 -2.15 13.67 -26.97
CA ASN A 400 -2.69 12.67 -26.05
C ASN A 400 -3.09 11.36 -26.77
N GLY A 401 -3.61 11.45 -28.00
CA GLY A 401 -3.91 10.29 -28.84
C GLY A 401 -2.66 9.50 -29.21
N ILE A 402 -1.60 10.17 -29.63
CA ILE A 402 -0.29 9.56 -29.94
C ILE A 402 0.31 8.93 -28.68
N PHE A 403 0.33 9.66 -27.56
CA PHE A 403 0.80 9.15 -26.28
C PHE A 403 0.08 7.84 -25.92
N LEU A 404 -1.26 7.86 -25.95
CA LEU A 404 -2.06 6.69 -25.61
C LEU A 404 -1.79 5.54 -26.58
N ALA A 405 -1.77 5.80 -27.90
CA ALA A 405 -1.53 4.76 -28.89
C ALA A 405 -0.15 4.10 -28.72
N VAL A 406 0.92 4.89 -28.59
CA VAL A 406 2.29 4.37 -28.48
C VAL A 406 2.47 3.54 -27.20
N PHE A 407 2.14 4.10 -26.04
CA PHE A 407 2.39 3.41 -24.77
C PHE A 407 1.46 2.23 -24.56
N LEU A 408 0.18 2.36 -24.93
CA LEU A 408 -0.76 1.25 -24.81
C LEU A 408 -0.37 0.10 -25.74
N SER A 409 0.07 0.37 -26.97
CA SER A 409 0.54 -0.69 -27.89
C SER A 409 1.77 -1.40 -27.36
N VAL A 410 2.79 -0.67 -26.88
CA VAL A 410 4.01 -1.26 -26.32
C VAL A 410 3.70 -2.09 -25.07
N GLU A 411 2.88 -1.56 -24.17
CA GLU A 411 2.50 -2.27 -22.93
C GLU A 411 1.61 -3.49 -23.20
N LEU A 412 0.71 -3.43 -24.18
CA LEU A 412 -0.07 -4.59 -24.60
C LEU A 412 0.83 -5.68 -25.17
N ILE A 413 1.84 -5.32 -25.97
CA ILE A 413 2.83 -6.28 -26.45
C ILE A 413 3.60 -6.88 -25.28
N PHE A 414 4.04 -6.09 -24.29
CA PHE A 414 4.68 -6.63 -23.08
C PHE A 414 3.77 -7.54 -22.26
N LEU A 415 2.48 -7.21 -22.16
CA LEU A 415 1.50 -8.02 -21.45
C LEU A 415 1.29 -9.37 -22.17
N ILE A 416 1.07 -9.35 -23.49
CA ILE A 416 0.95 -10.56 -24.31
C ILE A 416 2.23 -11.40 -24.21
N SER A 417 3.38 -10.74 -24.25
CA SER A 417 4.69 -11.36 -24.12
C SER A 417 4.84 -12.08 -22.78
N SER A 418 4.50 -11.40 -21.69
CA SER A 418 4.57 -11.92 -20.33
C SER A 418 3.53 -13.02 -20.04
N LEU A 419 2.38 -13.01 -20.73
CA LEU A 419 1.34 -14.04 -20.60
C LEU A 419 1.82 -15.42 -21.06
N THR A 420 2.82 -15.52 -21.95
CA THR A 420 3.40 -16.82 -22.31
C THR A 420 4.10 -17.51 -21.14
N LYS A 421 4.57 -16.72 -20.15
CA LYS A 421 5.18 -17.22 -18.91
C LYS A 421 4.16 -17.55 -17.83
N PHE A 422 2.86 -17.49 -18.14
CA PHE A 422 1.77 -17.78 -17.19
C PHE A 422 1.88 -19.19 -16.59
N THR A 423 2.16 -20.20 -17.42
CA THR A 423 2.33 -21.60 -16.98
C THR A 423 3.61 -21.84 -16.18
N HIS A 424 4.60 -20.96 -16.30
CA HIS A 424 5.91 -21.06 -15.66
C HIS A 424 5.99 -20.29 -14.34
N GLY A 425 4.86 -19.78 -13.83
CA GLY A 425 4.78 -19.10 -12.54
C GLY A 425 3.95 -17.82 -12.52
N GLY A 426 3.68 -17.21 -13.69
CA GLY A 426 2.93 -15.96 -13.78
C GLY A 426 1.52 -16.01 -13.18
N TYR A 427 0.91 -17.19 -13.09
CA TYR A 427 -0.38 -17.34 -12.43
C TYR A 427 -0.36 -16.98 -10.93
N VAL A 428 0.78 -17.15 -10.24
CA VAL A 428 0.91 -16.84 -8.81
C VAL A 428 0.77 -15.33 -8.56
N THR A 429 1.40 -14.52 -9.41
CA THR A 429 1.37 -13.05 -9.28
C THR A 429 -0.02 -12.50 -9.62
N LEU A 430 -0.68 -13.09 -10.61
CA LEU A 430 -2.07 -12.80 -10.96
C LEU A 430 -3.04 -13.19 -9.84
N LEU A 431 -2.83 -14.33 -9.18
CA LEU A 431 -3.64 -14.78 -8.04
C LEU A 431 -3.53 -13.80 -6.86
N ILE A 432 -2.32 -13.39 -6.50
CA ILE A 432 -2.09 -12.38 -5.43
C ILE A 432 -2.76 -11.06 -5.81
N THR A 433 -2.59 -10.60 -7.05
CA THR A 433 -3.25 -9.40 -7.57
C THR A 433 -4.77 -9.50 -7.45
N LEU A 434 -5.36 -10.64 -7.84
CA LEU A 434 -6.81 -10.85 -7.79
C LEU A 434 -7.34 -10.88 -6.35
N LEU A 435 -6.61 -11.47 -5.41
CA LEU A 435 -6.98 -11.48 -3.99
C LEU A 435 -7.00 -10.07 -3.40
N ILE A 436 -5.98 -9.26 -3.68
CA ILE A 436 -5.91 -7.86 -3.25
C ILE A 436 -7.03 -7.06 -3.91
N LEU A 437 -7.22 -7.22 -5.23
CA LEU A 437 -8.27 -6.56 -5.99
C LEU A 437 -9.66 -6.91 -5.44
N LEU A 438 -9.91 -8.17 -5.07
CA LEU A 438 -11.16 -8.63 -4.50
C LEU A 438 -11.47 -7.89 -3.19
N ILE A 439 -10.50 -7.74 -2.30
CA ILE A 439 -10.66 -6.97 -1.05
C ILE A 439 -11.04 -5.53 -1.37
N MET A 440 -10.33 -4.88 -2.30
CA MET A 440 -10.59 -3.49 -2.66
C MET A 440 -11.96 -3.30 -3.35
N VAL A 441 -12.34 -4.21 -4.23
CA VAL A 441 -13.65 -4.22 -4.93
C VAL A 441 -14.78 -4.40 -3.92
N ILE A 442 -14.67 -5.39 -3.02
CA ILE A 442 -15.65 -5.62 -1.95
C ILE A 442 -15.78 -4.37 -1.09
N TRP A 443 -14.66 -3.76 -0.71
CA TRP A 443 -14.67 -2.58 0.14
C TRP A 443 -15.29 -1.37 -0.57
N TYR A 444 -14.84 -1.04 -1.77
CA TYR A 444 -15.31 0.13 -2.53
C TYR A 444 -16.79 0.00 -2.94
N PHE A 445 -17.17 -1.09 -3.60
CA PHE A 445 -18.54 -1.28 -4.04
C PHE A 445 -19.46 -1.59 -2.85
N GLY A 446 -18.96 -2.24 -1.80
CA GLY A 446 -19.69 -2.44 -0.56
C GLY A 446 -20.00 -1.13 0.16
N ASN A 447 -19.03 -0.21 0.27
CA ASN A 447 -19.26 1.13 0.79
C ASN A 447 -20.28 1.89 -0.06
N LYS A 448 -20.11 1.90 -1.39
CA LYS A 448 -21.02 2.61 -2.30
C LYS A 448 -22.44 2.06 -2.25
N LEU A 449 -22.58 0.74 -2.17
CA LEU A 449 -23.88 0.08 -2.07
C LEU A 449 -24.52 0.35 -0.71
N ARG A 450 -23.75 0.30 0.38
CA ARG A 450 -24.21 0.70 1.71
C ARG A 450 -24.70 2.15 1.70
N ASP A 451 -23.89 3.07 1.18
CA ASP A 451 -24.22 4.49 1.13
C ASP A 451 -25.44 4.76 0.21
N TYR A 452 -25.68 3.94 -0.83
CA TYR A 452 -26.87 4.02 -1.68
C TYR A 452 -28.14 3.45 -1.02
N LEU A 453 -28.01 2.39 -0.23
CA LEU A 453 -29.13 1.73 0.44
C LEU A 453 -29.46 2.36 1.80
N SER A 454 -28.53 3.14 2.34
CA SER A 454 -28.74 3.90 3.55
C SER A 454 -29.86 4.92 3.32
N ASP A 455 -30.88 4.90 4.18
CA ASP A 455 -31.94 5.91 4.14
C ASP A 455 -31.41 7.26 4.65
N GLU A 456 -31.99 8.37 4.18
CA GLU A 456 -31.69 9.73 4.70
C GLU A 456 -31.88 9.83 6.23
N GLU A 457 -32.67 8.92 6.78
CA GLU A 457 -32.91 8.67 8.20
C GLU A 457 -31.72 8.09 8.99
N GLU A 458 -30.60 7.73 8.33
CA GLU A 458 -29.39 7.22 9.01
C GLU A 458 -28.70 8.31 9.84
N TRP A 459 -28.88 9.59 9.50
CA TRP A 459 -28.34 10.71 10.26
C TRP A 459 -29.44 11.47 10.96
N VAL A 460 -29.23 11.74 12.25
CA VAL A 460 -30.14 12.51 13.09
C VAL A 460 -29.37 13.66 13.72
N SER A 461 -30.04 14.79 13.93
CA SER A 461 -29.46 15.90 14.68
C SER A 461 -29.51 15.55 16.17
N LEU A 462 -28.33 15.52 16.82
CA LEU A 462 -28.25 15.30 18.26
C LEU A 462 -29.04 16.38 19.03
N SER A 463 -29.18 17.56 18.43
CA SER A 463 -29.94 18.68 18.98
C SER A 463 -31.40 18.35 19.25
N ASP A 464 -31.99 17.50 18.41
CA ASP A 464 -33.42 17.18 18.43
C ASP A 464 -33.77 16.21 19.57
N TYR A 465 -32.75 15.61 20.19
CA TYR A 465 -32.89 14.60 21.24
C TYR A 465 -32.35 15.06 22.59
N LYS A 466 -31.98 16.35 22.73
CA LYS A 466 -31.45 16.89 23.99
C LYS A 466 -32.43 16.70 25.14
N ASP A 467 -33.68 17.12 24.93
CA ASP A 467 -34.72 17.09 25.95
C ASP A 467 -35.00 15.65 26.41
N VAL A 468 -35.08 14.71 25.45
CA VAL A 468 -35.27 13.28 25.73
C VAL A 468 -34.12 12.69 26.55
N LEU A 469 -32.87 13.06 26.25
CA LEU A 469 -31.70 12.62 27.01
C LEU A 469 -31.67 13.22 28.42
N GLN A 470 -32.13 14.46 28.59
CA GLN A 470 -32.28 15.11 29.88
C GLN A 470 -33.38 14.47 30.73
N GLU A 471 -34.54 14.20 30.14
CA GLU A 471 -35.62 13.46 30.79
C GLU A 471 -35.13 12.08 31.26
N LEU A 472 -34.45 11.34 30.38
CA LEU A 472 -33.87 10.03 30.72
C LEU A 472 -32.84 10.12 31.86
N SER A 473 -31.99 11.16 31.85
CA SER A 473 -31.00 11.42 32.92
C SER A 473 -31.66 11.67 34.28
N ASN A 474 -32.84 12.28 34.29
CA ASN A 474 -33.58 12.67 35.50
C ASN A 474 -34.66 11.67 35.91
N ASP A 475 -34.93 10.63 35.11
CA ASP A 475 -35.97 9.64 35.40
C ASP A 475 -35.53 8.65 36.49
N ASP A 476 -35.98 8.85 37.72
CA ASP A 476 -35.66 7.99 38.87
C ASP A 476 -36.24 6.57 38.81
N ARG A 477 -37.16 6.31 37.88
CA ARG A 477 -37.72 4.97 37.68
C ARG A 477 -36.74 4.05 36.95
N ILE A 478 -35.78 4.63 36.23
CA ILE A 478 -34.76 3.90 35.48
C ILE A 478 -33.47 3.85 36.33
N PRO A 479 -32.89 2.67 36.59
CA PRO A 479 -31.66 2.57 37.35
C PRO A 479 -30.50 3.24 36.58
N LEU A 480 -29.59 3.88 37.31
CA LEU A 480 -28.40 4.49 36.73
C LEU A 480 -27.54 3.41 36.05
N TYR A 481 -27.34 3.53 34.74
CA TYR A 481 -26.54 2.61 33.96
C TYR A 481 -25.04 2.83 34.16
N ILE A 482 -24.60 4.09 34.17
CA ILE A 482 -23.22 4.55 34.39
C ILE A 482 -23.18 6.05 34.71
N SER A 483 -22.12 6.58 35.32
CA SER A 483 -21.96 8.03 35.48
C SER A 483 -21.66 8.72 34.14
N ASN A 484 -20.65 8.27 33.39
CA ASN A 484 -20.27 8.83 32.09
C ASN A 484 -20.45 7.79 30.97
N LEU A 485 -21.47 7.98 30.14
CA LEU A 485 -21.72 7.14 28.96
C LEU A 485 -21.02 7.73 27.74
N VAL A 486 -20.07 7.00 27.16
CA VAL A 486 -19.22 7.52 26.08
C VAL A 486 -19.55 6.85 24.75
N MET A 487 -20.02 7.66 23.80
CA MET A 487 -20.25 7.29 22.42
C MET A 487 -19.10 7.79 21.54
N LEU A 488 -18.28 6.88 21.03
CA LEU A 488 -17.24 7.21 20.06
C LEU A 488 -17.85 7.30 18.66
N THR A 489 -18.38 8.48 18.32
CA THR A 489 -19.07 8.73 17.06
C THR A 489 -18.65 10.08 16.48
N LYS A 490 -18.63 10.18 15.15
CA LYS A 490 -18.30 11.44 14.47
C LYS A 490 -19.52 12.36 14.51
N VAL A 491 -19.40 13.46 15.23
CA VAL A 491 -20.41 14.53 15.30
C VAL A 491 -19.98 15.65 14.35
N ASP A 492 -20.87 16.06 13.45
CA ASP A 492 -20.62 17.24 12.62
C ASP A 492 -20.73 18.53 13.46
N LYS A 493 -19.70 19.39 13.41
CA LYS A 493 -19.63 20.59 14.28
C LYS A 493 -20.68 21.65 13.95
N ARG A 494 -21.19 21.70 12.72
CA ARG A 494 -22.12 22.76 12.29
C ARG A 494 -23.57 22.29 12.39
N THR A 495 -23.79 21.01 12.10
CA THR A 495 -25.14 20.46 11.97
C THR A 495 -25.53 19.53 13.12
N TYR A 496 -24.60 19.22 14.03
CA TYR A 496 -24.77 18.25 15.12
C TYR A 496 -25.27 16.88 14.66
N LYS A 497 -25.05 16.54 13.38
CA LYS A 497 -25.47 15.26 12.82
C LYS A 497 -24.62 14.14 13.40
N VAL A 498 -25.31 13.12 13.91
CA VAL A 498 -24.76 11.86 14.38
C VAL A 498 -25.51 10.72 13.70
N LYS A 499 -24.87 9.54 13.62
CA LYS A 499 -25.58 8.37 13.11
C LYS A 499 -26.69 7.95 14.08
N ARG A 500 -27.87 7.64 13.56
CA ARG A 500 -29.07 7.22 14.31
C ARG A 500 -28.83 6.00 15.21
N GLU A 501 -27.96 5.07 14.80
CA GLU A 501 -27.55 3.93 15.62
C GLU A 501 -27.01 4.33 17.01
N THR A 502 -26.41 5.52 17.10
CA THR A 502 -25.91 6.10 18.36
C THR A 502 -27.06 6.32 19.34
N LEU A 503 -28.13 6.98 18.89
CA LEU A 503 -29.29 7.27 19.72
C LEU A 503 -30.16 6.03 19.93
N TYR A 504 -30.31 5.18 18.91
CA TYR A 504 -30.99 3.89 19.02
C TYR A 504 -30.35 3.00 20.10
N SER A 505 -29.02 3.01 20.24
CA SER A 505 -28.34 2.30 21.32
C SER A 505 -28.72 2.86 22.69
N ILE A 506 -28.81 4.18 22.85
CA ILE A 506 -29.11 4.82 24.14
C ILE A 506 -30.58 4.67 24.51
N LEU A 507 -31.49 4.90 23.57
CA LEU A 507 -32.93 5.09 23.81
C LEU A 507 -33.75 3.81 23.51
N ASP A 508 -33.56 3.21 22.33
CA ASP A 508 -34.51 2.21 21.79
C ASP A 508 -34.19 0.76 22.15
N LYS A 509 -32.93 0.42 22.46
CA LYS A 509 -32.56 -0.94 22.89
C LYS A 509 -33.00 -1.22 24.32
N SER A 510 -32.33 -0.54 25.24
CA SER A 510 -32.57 -0.57 26.67
C SER A 510 -32.14 0.81 27.15
N PRO A 511 -33.07 1.68 27.59
CA PRO A 511 -32.76 3.04 27.99
C PRO A 511 -31.55 3.10 28.92
N LYS A 512 -30.49 3.79 28.50
CA LYS A 512 -29.22 3.87 29.24
C LYS A 512 -29.14 5.17 30.02
N LYS A 513 -29.77 5.23 31.19
CA LYS A 513 -29.67 6.41 32.08
C LYS A 513 -28.21 6.65 32.49
N ALA A 514 -27.67 7.81 32.16
CA ALA A 514 -26.35 8.25 32.60
C ALA A 514 -26.40 9.66 33.18
N LYS A 515 -25.45 10.00 34.06
CA LYS A 515 -25.33 11.38 34.58
C LYS A 515 -24.87 12.33 33.48
N VAL A 516 -23.96 11.87 32.62
CA VAL A 516 -23.46 12.64 31.48
C VAL A 516 -23.29 11.75 30.25
N TYR A 517 -23.80 12.22 29.11
CA TYR A 517 -23.69 11.62 27.79
C TYR A 517 -22.59 12.31 26.98
N TRP A 518 -21.55 11.56 26.64
CA TRP A 518 -20.38 12.06 25.90
C TRP A 518 -20.40 11.57 24.46
N PHE A 519 -20.41 12.50 23.51
CA PHE A 519 -20.27 12.23 22.08
C PHE A 519 -18.89 12.69 21.65
N VAL A 520 -17.96 11.74 21.51
CA VAL A 520 -16.53 12.04 21.34
C VAL A 520 -16.09 11.80 19.90
N THR A 521 -15.60 12.86 19.25
CA THR A 521 -14.98 12.81 17.93
C THR A 521 -13.47 13.02 18.06
N VAL A 522 -12.68 12.05 17.56
CA VAL A 522 -11.22 12.17 17.49
C VAL A 522 -10.81 12.63 16.10
N ASN A 523 -10.16 13.77 16.02
CA ASN A 523 -9.65 14.38 14.80
C ASN A 523 -8.11 14.32 14.79
N THR A 524 -7.54 13.64 13.81
CA THR A 524 -6.08 13.65 13.60
C THR A 524 -5.68 14.90 12.82
N THR A 525 -4.69 15.64 13.32
CA THR A 525 -4.19 16.88 12.72
C THR A 525 -2.87 16.67 11.98
N ASN A 526 -2.47 17.66 11.18
CA ASN A 526 -1.25 17.59 10.37
C ASN A 526 0.04 17.86 11.16
N ASP A 527 -0.05 18.50 12.33
CA ASP A 527 1.12 18.79 13.16
C ASP A 527 1.32 17.64 14.18
N PRO A 528 2.56 17.12 14.34
CA PRO A 528 2.81 15.85 15.05
C PRO A 528 2.30 15.82 16.48
N TYR A 529 2.43 16.92 17.22
CA TYR A 529 2.21 16.95 18.67
C TYR A 529 1.05 17.85 19.08
N THR A 530 0.19 18.22 18.14
CA THR A 530 -1.07 18.92 18.44
C THR A 530 -1.83 18.16 19.53
N ASN A 531 -2.21 18.83 20.60
CA ASN A 531 -2.99 18.23 21.66
C ASN A 531 -3.90 19.28 22.28
N TYR A 532 -5.09 19.43 21.73
CA TYR A 532 -6.11 20.30 22.31
C TYR A 532 -7.50 19.70 22.08
N TYR A 533 -8.47 20.17 22.83
CA TYR A 533 -9.86 19.76 22.69
C TYR A 533 -10.78 20.97 22.61
N THR A 534 -11.97 20.76 22.05
CA THR A 534 -13.07 21.72 22.14
C THR A 534 -14.29 20.99 22.67
N VAL A 535 -14.96 21.59 23.65
CA VAL A 535 -16.20 21.09 24.26
C VAL A 535 -17.35 21.98 23.86
N ASP A 536 -18.44 21.37 23.45
CA ASP A 536 -19.73 22.03 23.34
C ASP A 536 -20.74 21.29 24.23
N MET A 537 -21.22 22.01 25.26
CA MET A 537 -22.19 21.52 26.24
C MET A 537 -23.63 21.52 25.71
N MET A 538 -23.83 22.01 24.48
CA MET A 538 -25.11 22.03 23.79
C MET A 538 -26.23 22.74 24.59
N GLY A 539 -25.89 23.66 25.49
CA GLY A 539 -26.82 24.36 26.37
C GLY A 539 -27.30 23.53 27.56
N THR A 540 -26.62 22.43 27.90
CA THR A 540 -26.98 21.50 28.98
C THR A 540 -25.79 21.28 29.94
N ARG A 541 -26.01 20.65 31.10
CA ARG A 541 -24.92 20.20 32.00
C ARG A 541 -24.54 18.72 31.81
N ASN A 542 -25.33 17.96 31.05
CA ASN A 542 -25.22 16.50 30.96
C ASN A 542 -25.06 15.95 29.53
N ILE A 543 -25.07 16.78 28.48
CA ILE A 543 -24.84 16.34 27.10
C ILE A 543 -23.62 17.07 26.56
N VAL A 544 -22.60 16.31 26.19
CA VAL A 544 -21.30 16.87 25.82
C VAL A 544 -20.88 16.40 24.44
N ASN A 545 -20.71 17.34 23.51
CA ASN A 545 -20.03 17.11 22.24
C ASN A 545 -18.55 17.47 22.38
N LEU A 546 -17.70 16.45 22.47
CA LEU A 546 -16.26 16.60 22.66
C LEU A 546 -15.52 16.35 21.34
N GLN A 547 -14.73 17.32 20.90
CA GLN A 547 -13.84 17.17 19.76
C GLN A 547 -12.40 17.17 20.25
N LEU A 548 -11.72 16.04 20.11
CA LEU A 548 -10.29 15.90 20.40
C LEU A 548 -9.49 16.18 19.12
N TYR A 549 -8.45 16.99 19.21
CA TYR A 549 -7.51 17.26 18.11
C TYR A 549 -6.14 16.78 18.51
N LEU A 550 -5.80 15.61 18.00
CA LEU A 550 -4.58 14.90 18.31
C LEU A 550 -3.66 14.95 17.09
N GLY A 551 -2.40 15.28 17.30
CA GLY A 551 -1.37 15.18 16.28
C GLY A 551 -1.10 13.72 15.92
N PHE A 552 -0.56 13.47 14.72
CA PHE A 552 -0.34 12.11 14.25
C PHE A 552 0.72 11.31 15.05
N LYS A 553 1.49 11.97 15.94
CA LYS A 553 2.39 11.33 16.91
C LYS A 553 1.78 11.12 18.29
N MET A 554 0.62 11.72 18.57
CA MET A 554 -0.05 11.58 19.85
C MET A 554 -0.68 10.19 19.96
N ASP A 555 -0.51 9.55 21.12
CA ASP A 555 -1.23 8.32 21.43
C ASP A 555 -2.74 8.62 21.49
N HIS A 556 -3.55 7.75 20.92
CA HIS A 556 -5.00 7.92 20.84
C HIS A 556 -5.71 7.34 22.07
N ARG A 557 -5.10 7.41 23.27
CA ARG A 557 -5.69 6.96 24.54
C ARG A 557 -6.82 7.87 24.99
N VAL A 558 -7.98 7.72 24.36
CA VAL A 558 -9.17 8.57 24.58
C VAL A 558 -9.61 8.55 26.04
N ASN A 559 -9.44 7.41 26.72
CA ASN A 559 -9.78 7.29 28.13
C ASN A 559 -9.00 8.24 29.05
N LEU A 560 -7.72 8.53 28.75
CA LEU A 560 -6.91 9.46 29.53
C LEU A 560 -7.33 10.91 29.27
N TYR A 561 -7.47 11.28 28.00
CA TYR A 561 -7.90 12.64 27.63
C TYR A 561 -9.30 12.94 28.17
N LEU A 562 -10.21 11.97 28.13
CA LEU A 562 -11.57 12.17 28.61
C LEU A 562 -11.61 12.42 30.12
N ARG A 563 -10.77 11.72 30.91
CA ARG A 563 -10.67 11.99 32.35
C ARG A 563 -10.19 13.41 32.63
N GLN A 564 -9.16 13.86 31.90
CA GLN A 564 -8.66 15.23 32.02
C GLN A 564 -9.74 16.26 31.66
N VAL A 565 -10.45 16.06 30.54
CA VAL A 565 -11.54 16.96 30.13
C VAL A 565 -12.66 17.02 31.17
N VAL A 566 -13.01 15.88 31.78
CA VAL A 566 -14.03 15.85 32.85
C VAL A 566 -13.56 16.60 34.09
N GLU A 567 -12.30 16.44 34.48
CA GLU A 567 -11.69 17.16 35.59
C GLU A 567 -11.74 18.67 35.36
N ASP A 568 -11.28 19.13 34.19
CA ASP A 568 -11.30 20.53 33.80
C ASP A 568 -12.72 21.11 33.85
N LEU A 569 -13.73 20.36 33.38
CA LEU A 569 -15.12 20.82 33.37
C LEU A 569 -15.77 20.83 34.76
N ILE A 570 -15.36 19.94 35.66
CA ILE A 570 -15.80 19.95 37.06
C ILE A 570 -15.17 21.13 37.82
N GLU A 571 -13.87 21.39 37.61
CA GLU A 571 -13.17 22.52 38.26
C GLU A 571 -13.75 23.88 37.86
N ASN A 572 -14.25 24.00 36.63
CA ASN A 572 -14.91 25.19 36.11
C ASN A 572 -16.42 25.25 36.41
N ASP A 573 -16.97 24.32 37.20
CA ASP A 573 -18.41 24.23 37.53
C ASP A 573 -19.34 24.14 36.29
N ILE A 574 -18.86 23.49 35.23
CA ILE A 574 -19.63 23.26 34.00
C ILE A 574 -20.42 21.95 34.09
N ILE A 575 -19.85 20.93 34.75
CA ILE A 575 -20.48 19.62 35.01
C ILE A 575 -20.41 19.33 36.52
N ASP A 576 -21.45 18.68 37.03
CA ASP A 576 -21.55 18.35 38.46
C ASP A 576 -20.57 17.25 38.88
N GLU A 577 -20.13 17.29 40.14
CA GLU A 577 -19.30 16.24 40.73
C GLU A 577 -20.03 14.89 40.78
N GLN A 578 -19.27 13.82 40.55
CA GLN A 578 -19.77 12.45 40.48
C GLN A 578 -19.02 11.53 41.46
N PRO A 579 -19.08 11.81 42.77
CA PRO A 579 -18.36 11.02 43.76
C PRO A 579 -18.90 9.59 43.83
N GLN A 580 -18.00 8.64 44.06
CA GLN A 580 -18.34 7.22 44.19
C GLN A 580 -18.12 6.76 45.63
N LYS A 581 -19.17 6.19 46.24
CA LYS A 581 -19.14 5.73 47.64
C LYS A 581 -18.10 4.62 47.87
N TYR A 582 -18.01 3.69 46.93
CA TYR A 582 -17.06 2.57 46.97
C TYR A 582 -15.93 2.83 45.98
N THR A 583 -14.78 3.27 46.49
CA THR A 583 -13.62 3.67 45.67
C THR A 583 -12.33 3.35 46.42
N THR A 584 -11.29 2.97 45.69
CA THR A 584 -9.91 2.85 46.23
C THR A 584 -9.21 4.21 46.33
N MET A 585 -9.83 5.26 45.81
CA MET A 585 -9.31 6.64 45.79
C MET A 585 -10.30 7.55 46.56
N PRO A 586 -10.07 7.78 47.87
CA PRO A 586 -10.88 8.70 48.67
C PRO A 586 -10.86 10.12 48.09
N GLY A 587 -11.99 10.83 48.13
CA GLY A 587 -12.11 12.19 47.59
C GLY A 587 -12.21 12.27 46.05
N ARG A 588 -12.37 11.14 45.36
CA ARG A 588 -12.58 11.10 43.91
C ARG A 588 -13.88 11.81 43.52
N LYS A 589 -13.76 12.85 42.69
CA LYS A 589 -14.88 13.63 42.13
C LYS A 589 -15.42 13.12 40.79
N ILE A 590 -14.64 12.30 40.08
CA ILE A 590 -14.98 11.83 38.73
C ILE A 590 -15.63 10.45 38.81
N GLY A 591 -16.77 10.26 38.15
CA GLY A 591 -17.49 8.99 38.13
C GLY A 591 -16.81 7.90 37.31
N ASP A 592 -17.50 6.77 37.16
CA ASP A 592 -17.13 5.69 36.25
C ASP A 592 -17.46 6.02 34.78
N PHE A 593 -16.79 5.33 33.86
CA PHE A 593 -16.94 5.50 32.42
C PHE A 593 -17.29 4.17 31.78
N ARG A 594 -18.27 4.18 30.87
CA ARG A 594 -18.55 3.05 29.99
C ARG A 594 -18.56 3.51 28.54
N PHE A 595 -17.71 2.89 27.73
CA PHE A 595 -17.59 3.18 26.30
C PHE A 595 -18.47 2.23 25.50
N ILE A 596 -19.36 2.77 24.66
CA ILE A 596 -20.18 1.97 23.76
C ILE A 596 -19.53 1.98 22.37
N ILE A 597 -19.18 0.79 21.88
CA ILE A 597 -18.68 0.59 20.52
C ILE A 597 -19.78 -0.05 19.70
N ILE A 598 -20.31 0.68 18.71
CA ILE A 598 -21.35 0.18 17.83
C ILE A 598 -20.73 -0.68 16.73
N GLN A 599 -21.22 -1.90 16.60
CA GLN A 599 -20.89 -2.83 15.53
C GLN A 599 -22.12 -3.02 14.64
N GLU A 600 -22.03 -2.49 13.41
CA GLU A 600 -23.06 -2.66 12.39
C GLU A 600 -23.16 -4.14 11.98
N LEU A 601 -24.38 -4.69 12.00
CA LEU A 601 -24.69 -6.00 11.42
C LEU A 601 -25.79 -5.85 10.38
N LEU A 602 -25.70 -6.63 9.30
CA LEU A 602 -26.76 -6.69 8.32
C LEU A 602 -27.99 -7.37 8.94
N SER A 603 -29.14 -6.69 8.91
CA SER A 603 -30.40 -7.29 9.36
C SER A 603 -30.82 -8.42 8.40
N PRO A 604 -31.23 -9.60 8.88
CA PRO A 604 -31.73 -10.69 8.03
C PRO A 604 -32.92 -10.28 7.15
N ASN A 605 -33.65 -9.23 7.54
CA ASN A 605 -34.87 -8.75 6.87
C ASN A 605 -34.60 -7.68 5.79
N THR A 606 -33.34 -7.41 5.47
CA THR A 606 -32.94 -6.40 4.48
C THR A 606 -33.28 -6.86 3.05
N ARG A 607 -34.06 -6.07 2.29
CA ARG A 607 -34.37 -6.38 0.88
C ARG A 607 -33.22 -5.96 -0.05
N VAL A 608 -32.22 -6.82 -0.17
CA VAL A 608 -31.12 -6.69 -1.14
C VAL A 608 -31.12 -7.86 -2.11
N ARG A 609 -30.76 -7.64 -3.39
CA ARG A 609 -30.54 -8.74 -4.34
C ARG A 609 -29.45 -9.68 -3.80
N GLY A 610 -29.47 -10.97 -4.15
CA GLY A 610 -28.52 -11.96 -3.60
C GLY A 610 -27.04 -11.53 -3.66
N TRP A 611 -26.59 -11.00 -4.80
CA TRP A 611 -25.22 -10.47 -4.96
C TRP A 611 -24.94 -9.22 -4.11
N GLN A 612 -25.94 -8.36 -3.89
CA GLN A 612 -25.83 -7.18 -3.03
C GLN A 612 -25.69 -7.58 -1.55
N HIS A 613 -26.42 -8.60 -1.12
CA HIS A 613 -26.30 -9.16 0.22
C HIS A 613 -24.90 -9.74 0.46
N LEU A 614 -24.39 -10.54 -0.49
CA LEU A 614 -23.04 -11.10 -0.42
C LEU A 614 -21.98 -10.01 -0.32
N LEU A 615 -22.09 -8.96 -1.14
CA LEU A 615 -21.13 -7.86 -1.15
C LEU A 615 -21.10 -7.08 0.17
N ILE A 616 -22.28 -6.74 0.73
CA ILE A 616 -22.36 -6.03 2.02
C ILE A 616 -21.88 -6.92 3.16
N SER A 617 -22.25 -8.21 3.15
CA SER A 617 -21.82 -9.17 4.16
C SER A 617 -20.30 -9.35 4.14
N ALA A 618 -19.70 -9.49 2.96
CA ALA A 618 -18.24 -9.58 2.80
C ALA A 618 -17.53 -8.31 3.25
N ARG A 619 -18.09 -7.13 2.94
CA ARG A 619 -17.57 -5.84 3.43
C ARG A 619 -17.61 -5.74 4.95
N ILE A 620 -18.72 -6.12 5.59
CA ILE A 620 -18.86 -6.14 7.06
C ILE A 620 -17.88 -7.15 7.67
N PHE A 621 -17.71 -8.32 7.04
CA PHE A 621 -16.72 -9.31 7.46
C PHE A 621 -15.31 -8.74 7.47
N ILE A 622 -14.90 -8.05 6.40
CA ILE A 622 -13.59 -7.36 6.31
C ILE A 622 -13.49 -6.28 7.40
N GLN A 623 -14.53 -5.46 7.59
CA GLN A 623 -14.55 -4.39 8.59
C GLN A 623 -14.34 -4.94 10.02
N ASN A 624 -14.99 -6.06 10.34
CA ASN A 624 -14.93 -6.68 11.66
C ASN A 624 -13.58 -7.36 11.95
N HIS A 625 -12.83 -7.77 10.93
CA HIS A 625 -11.51 -8.39 11.09
C HIS A 625 -10.34 -7.42 10.89
N SER A 626 -10.55 -6.25 10.27
CA SER A 626 -9.47 -5.32 9.93
C SER A 626 -9.00 -4.43 11.08
N THR A 627 -9.88 -4.09 12.03
CA THR A 627 -9.55 -3.14 13.11
C THR A 627 -10.27 -3.49 14.40
N ASN A 628 -9.53 -3.49 15.52
CA ASN A 628 -10.10 -3.51 16.86
C ASN A 628 -10.17 -2.07 17.40
N PRO A 629 -11.34 -1.40 17.40
CA PRO A 629 -11.47 -0.01 17.85
C PRO A 629 -11.04 0.18 19.31
N ILE A 630 -11.17 -0.87 20.13
CA ILE A 630 -10.82 -0.85 21.56
C ILE A 630 -9.33 -0.59 21.72
N GLN A 631 -8.48 -1.31 20.98
CA GLN A 631 -7.03 -1.10 21.02
C GLN A 631 -6.64 0.24 20.39
N TRP A 632 -7.34 0.65 19.33
CA TRP A 632 -7.02 1.90 18.62
C TRP A 632 -7.23 3.14 19.49
N PHE A 633 -8.27 3.15 20.33
CA PHE A 633 -8.58 4.25 21.24
C PHE A 633 -8.03 4.06 22.66
N GLY A 634 -7.18 3.06 22.90
CA GLY A 634 -6.56 2.79 24.20
C GLY A 634 -7.55 2.38 25.31
N LEU A 635 -8.63 1.69 24.94
CA LEU A 635 -9.73 1.35 25.85
C LEU A 635 -9.61 -0.04 26.49
N GLU A 636 -8.42 -0.66 26.43
CA GLU A 636 -8.18 -2.05 26.87
C GLU A 636 -8.47 -2.26 28.37
N PHE A 637 -8.22 -1.24 29.18
CA PHE A 637 -8.47 -1.24 30.63
C PHE A 637 -9.73 -0.45 31.01
N SER A 638 -10.51 0.00 30.03
CA SER A 638 -11.76 0.72 30.25
C SER A 638 -12.95 -0.25 30.24
N GLU A 639 -14.05 0.14 30.85
CA GLU A 639 -15.29 -0.62 30.70
C GLU A 639 -15.88 -0.37 29.30
N VAL A 640 -15.81 -1.37 28.43
CA VAL A 640 -16.27 -1.25 27.03
C VAL A 640 -17.39 -2.24 26.76
N LYS A 641 -18.50 -1.74 26.20
CA LYS A 641 -19.60 -2.57 25.71
C LYS A 641 -19.67 -2.50 24.18
N VAL A 642 -19.40 -3.63 23.53
CA VAL A 642 -19.64 -3.76 22.08
C VAL A 642 -21.10 -4.08 21.85
N GLU A 643 -21.79 -3.21 21.12
CA GLU A 643 -23.20 -3.35 20.80
C GLU A 643 -23.44 -3.60 19.32
N LYS A 644 -24.09 -4.71 19.04
CA LYS A 644 -24.54 -5.05 17.69
C LYS A 644 -25.81 -4.27 17.37
N VAL A 645 -25.77 -3.42 16.35
CA VAL A 645 -26.94 -2.64 15.90
C VAL A 645 -27.27 -3.04 14.46
N PRO A 646 -28.54 -3.28 14.12
CA PRO A 646 -28.91 -3.57 12.75
C PRO A 646 -28.64 -2.35 11.88
N LEU A 647 -27.97 -2.56 10.75
CA LEU A 647 -27.87 -1.57 9.70
C LEU A 647 -29.28 -1.28 9.16
N LEU A 648 -29.79 -0.08 9.46
CA LEU A 648 -31.12 0.36 9.07
C LEU A 648 -31.13 0.72 7.58
N LEU A 649 -31.52 -0.25 6.75
CA LEU A 649 -31.75 -0.07 5.31
C LEU A 649 -33.26 -0.14 5.04
N LYS A 650 -33.71 0.36 3.89
CA LYS A 650 -35.13 0.36 3.47
C LYS A 650 -35.85 -0.94 3.85
N LYS A 651 -36.72 -0.84 4.87
CA LYS A 651 -37.36 -2.00 5.52
C LYS A 651 -38.31 -2.72 4.55
N ARG A 652 -38.33 -4.06 4.63
CA ARG A 652 -39.40 -4.88 4.04
C ARG A 652 -40.70 -4.61 4.81
N ARG A 653 -41.84 -4.40 4.12
CA ARG A 653 -43.16 -4.52 4.75
C ARG A 653 -43.30 -5.97 5.21
N ILE A 654 -43.25 -6.19 6.51
CA ILE A 654 -43.55 -7.49 7.10
C ILE A 654 -45.03 -7.74 6.84
N PRO A 655 -45.45 -8.92 6.31
CA PRO A 655 -46.86 -9.24 6.22
C PRO A 655 -47.48 -9.11 7.62
N ALA A 656 -48.53 -8.32 7.75
CA ALA A 656 -49.19 -8.12 9.02
C ALA A 656 -49.63 -9.49 9.56
N MET A 657 -49.27 -9.79 10.81
CA MET A 657 -49.77 -11.00 11.44
C MET A 657 -51.27 -10.86 11.64
N GLU A 658 -52.03 -11.84 11.14
CA GLU A 658 -53.46 -11.92 11.37
C GLU A 658 -53.70 -12.42 12.80
N GLN A 659 -54.22 -11.55 13.68
CA GLN A 659 -54.61 -11.94 15.02
C GLN A 659 -55.88 -12.78 14.97
N ARG A 660 -55.73 -14.11 14.94
CA ARG A 660 -56.86 -15.04 14.83
C ARG A 660 -57.68 -15.21 16.11
N MET A 661 -57.03 -15.17 17.28
CA MET A 661 -57.69 -15.37 18.57
C MET A 661 -56.81 -14.82 19.71
N ILE A 662 -57.43 -14.19 20.72
CA ILE A 662 -56.79 -13.90 22.02
C ILE A 662 -57.55 -14.71 23.07
N LEU A 663 -56.86 -15.64 23.73
CA LEU A 663 -57.41 -16.42 24.84
C LEU A 663 -57.10 -15.71 26.17
N ASN A 664 -58.07 -15.69 27.09
CA ASN A 664 -57.99 -15.05 28.41
C ASN A 664 -57.54 -13.56 28.38
N PRO A 665 -58.17 -12.69 27.56
CA PRO A 665 -57.87 -11.26 27.63
C PRO A 665 -58.22 -10.72 29.01
N LYS A 666 -57.38 -9.84 29.58
CA LYS A 666 -57.74 -9.13 30.82
C LYS A 666 -58.99 -8.27 30.57
N ASP A 667 -60.01 -8.40 31.41
CA ASP A 667 -61.17 -7.49 31.47
C ASP A 667 -60.74 -6.12 32.02
N VAL A 668 -60.01 -5.34 31.21
CA VAL A 668 -59.71 -3.94 31.53
C VAL A 668 -60.86 -3.10 31.01
N LYS A 669 -61.90 -2.88 31.82
CA LYS A 669 -62.77 -1.72 31.65
C LYS A 669 -61.89 -0.48 31.77
N ARG A 670 -61.55 0.15 30.64
CA ARG A 670 -60.95 1.49 30.63
C ARG A 670 -61.92 2.40 31.38
N SER A 671 -61.56 2.81 32.58
CA SER A 671 -62.22 3.90 33.30
C SER A 671 -62.00 5.17 32.49
N THR A 672 -62.94 5.51 31.62
CA THR A 672 -63.18 6.89 31.22
C THR A 672 -63.61 7.64 32.48
N LYS A 673 -62.68 8.37 33.10
CA LYS A 673 -63.02 9.48 33.99
C LYS A 673 -62.49 10.76 33.35
N GLU A 674 -63.40 11.73 33.37
CA GLU A 674 -63.34 13.11 32.88
C GLU A 674 -62.11 13.88 33.36
#